data_AF-G0WFJ4-F1
#
_entry.id   AF-G0WFJ4-F1
#
_cell.length_a   1.000
_cell.length_b   1.000
_cell.length_c   1.000
_cell.angle_alpha   90.00
_cell.angle_beta   90.00
_cell.angle_gamma   90.00
#
_symmetry.space_group_name_H-M   'P 1'
#
loop_
_entity.id
_entity.type
_entity.pdbx_description
1 polymer ?
#
loop_
_entity_poly.entity_id
_entity_poly.type
_entity_poly.pdbx_seq_one_letter_code
_entity_poly.pdbx_strand_id
1 'polypeptide(L)'
;MSISCKFITSISELKKLPTAEKISIRFISLLTGIKFNGSNSFLLELQDFPNGVPALSPYRVKIKYNSTNDKLKSDTAAATEQTTTTENNSSSFKLARMTISLLCQFFDIDINEFDINEKKKEPFFIDEIHLEKICFIDCKCIYVSNGEKSSLYLDDVKPIDISTAIKYATQDKRQPVSTTSTADTTNDDDHVIRDKLISNIFNNLIMIDNDIKSDFNFVKLANFNNELKEFIQERKLKLMEEKKRSNPLFFFGEQGQNSTDSNSMESQIAFNSQFFTLRDSDSSTNANVASPLNNSIGKDNNNNNNNNNNMESRLELRERSYSLTSSLSSFSSEEENALERESHVKKLKINSTNYYDMETPGFYQYADLGTRSKIKGNLYGIIPLFPVPNDLKYKQKFNYRFEFVPKHWDVIHYNGVQKEETEGSLNCNCNLIPFFNSIEIFVSNEVDLFRLFHDILPYDTHEDKMAYFRKLHSFLGMNEFEITIIKTKLDISSAKNDTQENELELFTDVWNFEKIVLLEKHDRQSNVIEPKRHNDERYHINEEEVKLNKKFNFQFIKSDNDPKIFFNELRLNPGDMKYITMFGLLVSLTFENSSYVSMVFTDFTKNNIEQKYLFDSYLVDTMRRLDSNEGFRVMMYQDHFRSFNENVTSIYGMDFHGLKKSWTENYSKYGIVCKISLSCKFFKGKLNAISRVCIPILQSNYLNLSKREQFILEKIYYKGIKRIHQSDLSEYIKDYEKYFPYYQHKDENHSRQNMVSILDKKYWGKSFVYEKHNEEDTTTTTTNNNNNNSNDIFKNVYQKIPGIDELVGRKISFDKNDNIPLLNMRSTEFPKLFQVHGKLIGVEYGIGNDTRNPGKTMITYLCLLITVRDHNEELETMIENRKLLRIEMFKEETINYFLNKSAYNNYDNTVDVSLDRLQNFVGETFQFMVTKAPFQLQLRSRSINLLVWCPVEFTMEEMKSQLWARKEVSKDTKPPSLPQDFEQQFIPPQSSAPDPVSYPSNYDPVTNVKVEDIDNAVVESVSLVWR
;
A
#
# COMPACT_ATOMS: atom_id res chain seq x y z
N MET A 1 20.79 50.41 2.62
CA MET A 1 21.05 49.75 1.32
C MET A 1 19.84 48.90 1.00
N SER A 2 19.06 49.25 -0.03
CA SER A 2 17.95 48.42 -0.51
C SER A 2 18.51 47.12 -1.08
N ILE A 3 18.26 46.00 -0.41
CA ILE A 3 18.59 44.67 -0.95
C ILE A 3 17.80 44.55 -2.26
N SER A 4 18.48 44.33 -3.39
CA SER A 4 17.82 44.13 -4.67
C SER A 4 16.90 42.91 -4.57
N CYS A 5 15.61 43.13 -4.81
CA CYS A 5 14.62 42.06 -4.76
C CYS A 5 14.57 41.39 -6.14
N LYS A 6 14.86 40.09 -6.19
CA LYS A 6 14.83 39.31 -7.44
C LYS A 6 13.47 38.67 -7.64
N PHE A 7 12.81 38.96 -8.77
CA PHE A 7 11.57 38.27 -9.13
C PHE A 7 11.88 36.86 -9.64
N ILE A 8 11.22 35.85 -9.08
CA ILE A 8 11.39 34.43 -9.42
C ILE A 8 10.14 33.95 -10.17
N THR A 9 10.35 33.34 -11.34
CA THR A 9 9.25 32.89 -12.20
C THR A 9 8.90 31.41 -12.06
N SER A 10 9.82 30.61 -11.50
CA SER A 10 9.61 29.18 -11.28
C SER A 10 10.48 28.66 -10.14
N ILE A 11 10.04 27.57 -9.49
CA ILE A 11 10.77 26.95 -8.36
C ILE A 11 12.17 26.48 -8.76
N SER A 12 12.36 26.14 -10.04
CA SER A 12 13.64 25.72 -10.60
C SER A 12 14.69 26.83 -10.56
N GLU A 13 14.29 28.10 -10.57
CA GLU A 13 15.23 29.22 -10.45
C GLU A 13 15.80 29.35 -9.04
N LEU A 14 15.08 28.90 -8.00
CA LEU A 14 15.61 28.88 -6.63
C LEU A 14 16.86 28.01 -6.51
N LYS A 15 16.91 26.90 -7.28
CA LYS A 15 18.08 26.00 -7.30
C LYS A 15 19.32 26.64 -7.92
N LYS A 16 19.15 27.72 -8.70
CA LYS A 16 20.24 28.45 -9.35
C LYS A 16 20.77 29.61 -8.49
N LEU A 17 20.16 29.88 -7.33
CA LEU A 17 20.59 30.94 -6.43
C LEU A 17 21.86 30.52 -5.66
N PRO A 18 22.80 31.46 -5.40
CA PRO A 18 24.06 31.15 -4.72
C PRO A 18 23.84 30.58 -3.31
N THR A 19 24.75 29.71 -2.89
CA THR A 19 24.60 28.82 -1.72
C THR A 19 25.01 29.43 -0.37
N ALA A 20 25.48 30.69 -0.33
CA ALA A 20 26.02 31.32 0.88
C ALA A 20 25.48 32.74 1.17
N GLU A 21 24.48 33.22 0.40
CA GLU A 21 23.97 34.59 0.52
C GLU A 21 22.50 34.66 0.93
N LYS A 22 22.15 35.73 1.65
CA LYS A 22 20.74 36.11 1.91
C LYS A 22 20.24 36.94 0.74
N ILE A 23 19.22 36.46 0.05
CA ILE A 23 18.70 37.11 -1.17
C ILE A 23 17.22 37.43 -0.95
N SER A 24 16.84 38.69 -1.16
CA SER A 24 15.42 39.07 -1.21
C SER A 24 14.85 38.58 -2.55
N ILE A 25 13.81 37.78 -2.49
CA ILE A 25 13.11 37.27 -3.67
C ILE A 25 11.62 37.63 -3.62
N ARG A 26 10.98 37.68 -4.78
CA ARG A 26 9.54 37.88 -4.93
C ARG A 26 8.98 36.87 -5.94
N PHE A 27 7.83 36.28 -5.66
CA PHE A 27 7.16 35.38 -6.59
C PHE A 27 5.65 35.37 -6.35
N ILE A 28 4.89 34.91 -7.35
CA ILE A 28 3.43 34.79 -7.28
C ILE A 28 3.06 33.34 -7.48
N SER A 29 2.18 32.83 -6.62
CA SER A 29 1.83 31.41 -6.59
C SER A 29 0.46 31.20 -5.93
N LEU A 30 -0.08 29.97 -5.97
CA LEU A 30 -1.32 29.61 -5.29
C LEU A 30 -1.01 29.03 -3.92
N LEU A 31 -1.73 29.47 -2.90
CA LEU A 31 -1.69 28.84 -1.58
C LEU A 31 -2.31 27.44 -1.67
N THR A 32 -1.50 26.41 -1.43
CA THR A 32 -1.94 25.01 -1.45
C THR A 32 -2.03 24.40 -0.06
N GLY A 33 -1.34 24.95 0.93
CA GLY A 33 -1.47 24.48 2.31
C GLY A 33 -0.88 25.43 3.36
N ILE A 34 -1.35 25.29 4.60
CA ILE A 34 -0.90 25.99 5.80
C ILE A 34 -0.62 24.95 6.88
N LYS A 35 0.61 24.93 7.42
CA LYS A 35 1.04 23.98 8.44
C LYS A 35 1.57 24.67 9.67
N PHE A 36 1.14 24.21 10.83
CA PHE A 36 1.68 24.58 12.12
C PHE A 36 2.15 23.30 12.81
N ASN A 37 3.46 23.07 12.89
CA ASN A 37 4.00 21.81 13.41
C ASN A 37 4.18 21.81 14.95
N GLY A 38 3.51 22.72 15.69
CA GLY A 38 3.76 22.96 17.12
C GLY A 38 5.18 23.49 17.44
N SER A 39 6.03 23.62 16.42
CA SER A 39 7.38 24.14 16.47
C SER A 39 7.41 25.64 16.16
N ASN A 40 8.58 26.26 16.33
CA ASN A 40 8.82 27.71 16.29
C ASN A 40 8.56 28.41 14.92
N SER A 41 7.71 27.85 14.05
CA SER A 41 7.32 28.48 12.78
C SER A 41 5.98 27.96 12.24
N PHE A 42 5.25 28.84 11.57
CA PHE A 42 4.20 28.45 10.60
C PHE A 42 4.83 28.24 9.23
N LEU A 43 4.24 27.37 8.41
CA LEU A 43 4.69 27.06 7.07
C LEU A 43 3.55 27.28 6.07
N LEU A 44 3.78 28.12 5.06
CA LEU A 44 2.91 28.26 3.90
C LEU A 44 3.48 27.41 2.75
N GLU A 45 2.67 26.50 2.22
CA GLU A 45 2.99 25.75 1.00
C GLU A 45 2.30 26.40 -0.19
N LEU A 46 3.08 26.81 -1.20
CA LEU A 46 2.57 27.44 -2.43
C LEU A 46 3.02 26.69 -3.69
N GLN A 47 2.17 26.62 -4.71
CA GLN A 47 2.47 25.97 -6.00
C GLN A 47 1.99 26.75 -7.22
N ASP A 48 2.74 26.64 -8.31
CA ASP A 48 2.49 27.23 -9.64
C ASP A 48 2.03 26.18 -10.69
N PHE A 49 2.01 24.90 -10.33
CA PHE A 49 1.52 23.76 -11.14
C PHE A 49 2.13 23.65 -12.54
N PRO A 50 3.45 23.69 -12.71
CA PRO A 50 4.08 23.78 -14.03
C PRO A 50 3.66 22.61 -14.93
N ASN A 51 3.16 22.94 -16.13
CA ASN A 51 2.67 21.96 -17.12
C ASN A 51 1.48 21.12 -16.64
N GLY A 52 0.70 21.63 -15.69
CA GLY A 52 -0.48 20.95 -15.18
C GLY A 52 -0.16 19.72 -14.32
N VAL A 53 1.00 19.70 -13.67
CA VAL A 53 1.37 18.67 -12.70
C VAL A 53 1.78 19.37 -11.39
N PRO A 54 1.37 18.87 -10.21
CA PRO A 54 1.88 19.37 -8.93
C PRO A 54 3.40 19.32 -8.90
N ALA A 55 4.04 20.40 -8.50
CA ALA A 55 5.50 20.44 -8.43
C ALA A 55 5.99 19.46 -7.36
N LEU A 56 7.01 18.65 -7.67
CA LEU A 56 7.65 17.71 -6.72
C LEU A 56 8.14 18.40 -5.44
N SER A 57 8.43 19.71 -5.50
CA SER A 57 8.86 20.52 -4.38
C SER A 57 8.12 21.86 -4.39
N PRO A 58 7.08 22.08 -3.55
CA PRO A 58 6.38 23.37 -3.46
C PRO A 58 7.26 24.46 -2.84
N TYR A 59 6.89 25.73 -3.02
CA TYR A 59 7.46 26.83 -2.27
C TYR A 59 7.06 26.69 -0.80
N ARG A 60 8.05 26.53 0.08
CA ARG A 60 7.86 26.33 1.52
C ARG A 60 8.33 27.56 2.28
N VAL A 61 7.40 28.47 2.55
CA VAL A 61 7.68 29.78 3.17
C VAL A 61 7.43 29.70 4.67
N LYS A 62 8.49 29.94 5.46
CA LYS A 62 8.46 29.87 6.92
C LYS A 62 8.20 31.23 7.54
N ILE A 63 7.21 31.30 8.44
CA ILE A 63 6.97 32.43 9.34
C ILE A 63 7.53 32.05 10.71
N LYS A 64 8.76 32.46 11.01
CA LYS A 64 9.42 32.16 12.28
C LYS A 64 8.87 33.02 13.40
N TYR A 65 8.77 32.44 14.59
CA TYR A 65 8.55 33.15 15.84
C TYR A 65 9.50 32.62 16.92
N ASN A 66 9.86 33.44 17.91
CA ASN A 66 10.84 33.06 18.92
C ASN A 66 10.12 32.43 20.13
N SER A 67 10.39 31.15 20.40
CA SER A 67 9.78 30.38 21.52
C SER A 67 10.73 30.21 22.73
N THR A 68 11.93 30.81 22.70
CA THR A 68 13.11 30.34 23.44
C THR A 68 13.22 30.66 24.94
N ASN A 69 12.15 31.03 25.66
CA ASN A 69 12.30 31.38 27.10
C ASN A 69 11.48 30.55 28.11
N ASP A 70 10.65 29.59 27.68
CA ASP A 70 9.82 28.83 28.64
C ASP A 70 10.50 27.60 29.27
N LYS A 71 11.68 27.17 28.79
CA LYS A 71 12.34 25.94 29.29
C LYS A 71 13.48 26.16 30.29
N LEU A 72 13.78 27.39 30.72
CA LEU A 72 14.91 27.66 31.63
C LEU A 72 14.52 28.14 33.04
N LYS A 73 13.26 27.97 33.47
CA LYS A 73 12.79 28.37 34.81
C LYS A 73 11.93 27.32 35.56
N SER A 74 11.90 26.05 35.16
CA SER A 74 11.10 25.04 35.87
C SER A 74 11.78 24.40 37.08
N ASP A 75 13.10 24.56 37.26
CA ASP A 75 13.83 23.72 38.23
C ASP A 75 14.42 24.49 39.43
N THR A 76 14.15 25.79 39.57
CA THR A 76 14.58 26.55 40.77
C THR A 76 13.72 27.79 41.01
N ALA A 77 12.63 27.63 41.77
CA ALA A 77 12.11 28.61 42.75
C ALA A 77 10.72 28.19 43.25
N ALA A 78 10.70 27.42 44.34
CA ALA A 78 9.62 27.55 45.30
C ALA A 78 9.88 28.83 46.13
N ALA A 79 8.79 29.57 46.40
CA ALA A 79 8.72 30.78 47.22
C ALA A 79 9.33 32.07 46.62
N THR A 80 8.48 32.89 46.01
CA THR A 80 7.98 34.17 46.59
C THR A 80 7.24 34.93 45.49
N GLU A 81 5.95 35.18 45.71
CA GLU A 81 5.12 36.04 44.87
C GLU A 81 5.61 37.49 44.95
N GLN A 82 5.73 38.17 43.81
CA GLN A 82 4.96 39.39 43.49
C GLN A 82 5.48 40.08 42.21
N THR A 83 4.55 40.16 41.24
CA THR A 83 4.26 41.29 40.34
C THR A 83 5.30 41.84 39.35
N THR A 84 4.82 41.91 38.10
CA THR A 84 5.16 42.85 37.02
C THR A 84 6.51 42.68 36.31
N THR A 85 6.55 41.86 35.26
CA THR A 85 6.64 42.25 33.83
C THR A 85 7.07 41.02 33.01
N THR A 86 6.11 40.23 32.53
CA THR A 86 6.38 38.99 31.77
C THR A 86 5.47 38.89 30.53
N GLU A 87 5.29 39.98 29.77
CA GLU A 87 4.35 39.99 28.63
C GLU A 87 5.01 39.99 27.24
N ASN A 88 6.34 40.19 27.13
CA ASN A 88 6.93 40.49 25.83
C ASN A 88 7.16 39.27 24.90
N ASN A 89 7.22 38.03 25.41
CA ASN A 89 7.59 36.85 24.58
C ASN A 89 6.41 36.14 23.87
N SER A 90 5.15 36.45 24.24
CA SER A 90 3.95 35.99 23.52
C SER A 90 3.71 36.78 22.21
N SER A 91 4.39 37.92 22.03
CA SER A 91 4.15 38.86 20.93
C SER A 91 4.44 38.28 19.53
N SER A 92 5.60 37.62 19.32
CA SER A 92 5.97 37.12 17.98
C SER A 92 5.10 35.96 17.50
N PHE A 93 4.68 35.08 18.41
CA PHE A 93 3.72 34.02 18.11
C PHE A 93 2.34 34.59 17.79
N LYS A 94 1.87 35.55 18.59
CA LYS A 94 0.61 36.28 18.33
C LYS A 94 0.62 36.96 16.98
N LEU A 95 1.72 37.60 16.59
CA LEU A 95 1.88 38.24 15.28
C LEU A 95 1.81 37.21 14.15
N ALA A 96 2.57 36.11 14.24
CA ALA A 96 2.53 35.06 13.22
C ALA A 96 1.13 34.44 13.09
N ARG A 97 0.47 34.17 14.22
CA ARG A 97 -0.92 33.72 14.26
C ARG A 97 -1.87 34.73 13.61
N MET A 98 -1.74 36.01 13.95
CA MET A 98 -2.58 37.08 13.40
C MET A 98 -2.39 37.18 11.88
N THR A 99 -1.15 37.06 11.38
CA THR A 99 -0.88 37.01 9.95
C THR A 99 -1.60 35.85 9.26
N ILE A 100 -1.52 34.62 9.82
CA ILE A 100 -2.23 33.46 9.27
C ILE A 100 -3.76 33.66 9.33
N SER A 101 -4.27 34.15 10.46
CA SER A 101 -5.71 34.39 10.64
C SER A 101 -6.25 35.42 9.65
N LEU A 102 -5.53 36.52 9.42
CA LEU A 102 -5.92 37.54 8.44
C LEU A 102 -5.85 37.02 7.01
N LEU A 103 -4.84 36.20 6.69
CA LEU A 103 -4.69 35.58 5.38
C LEU A 103 -5.85 34.62 5.09
N CYS A 104 -6.21 33.77 6.06
CA CYS A 104 -7.34 32.86 5.94
C CYS A 104 -8.66 33.60 5.87
N GLN A 105 -8.86 34.64 6.69
CA GLN A 105 -10.05 35.48 6.61
C GLN A 105 -10.19 36.14 5.23
N PHE A 106 -9.09 36.59 4.60
CA PHE A 106 -9.15 37.19 3.26
C PHE A 106 -9.65 36.20 2.18
N PHE A 107 -9.32 34.91 2.31
CA PHE A 107 -9.75 33.87 1.39
C PHE A 107 -10.98 33.09 1.87
N ASP A 108 -11.63 33.56 2.94
CA ASP A 108 -12.73 32.89 3.63
C ASP A 108 -12.40 31.43 4.04
N ILE A 109 -11.14 31.11 4.36
CA ILE A 109 -10.72 29.78 4.81
C ILE A 109 -11.08 29.62 6.28
N ASP A 110 -11.95 28.65 6.57
CA ASP A 110 -12.38 28.36 7.93
C ASP A 110 -11.23 27.75 8.74
N ILE A 111 -10.76 28.47 9.75
CA ILE A 111 -9.86 27.95 10.78
C ILE A 111 -10.69 27.81 12.06
N ASN A 112 -10.78 26.60 12.61
CA ASN A 112 -11.38 26.40 13.92
C ASN A 112 -10.62 27.22 14.97
N GLU A 113 -11.27 28.20 15.60
CA GLU A 113 -10.66 29.04 16.65
C GLU A 113 -10.06 28.21 17.82
N PHE A 114 -10.53 26.98 18.01
CA PHE A 114 -10.07 26.05 19.05
C PHE A 114 -8.69 25.42 18.79
N ASP A 115 -8.24 25.34 17.53
CA ASP A 115 -6.98 24.67 17.15
C ASP A 115 -5.74 25.55 17.38
N ILE A 116 -5.94 26.85 17.66
CA ILE A 116 -4.86 27.79 17.96
C ILE A 116 -4.99 28.34 19.39
N ASN A 117 -5.37 27.50 20.35
CA ASN A 117 -5.35 27.92 21.75
C ASN A 117 -3.90 28.02 22.25
N GLU A 118 -3.50 29.19 22.80
CA GLU A 118 -2.12 29.42 23.30
C GLU A 118 -1.64 28.37 24.31
N LYS A 119 -2.58 27.72 25.01
CA LYS A 119 -2.29 26.71 26.05
C LYS A 119 -1.98 25.32 25.50
N LYS A 120 -2.44 25.00 24.28
CA LYS A 120 -2.24 23.73 23.61
C LYS A 120 -1.62 24.05 22.26
N LYS A 121 -0.28 24.10 22.19
CA LYS A 121 0.49 24.24 20.93
C LYS A 121 0.34 22.96 20.08
N GLU A 122 -0.89 22.50 19.89
CA GLU A 122 -1.22 21.33 19.10
C GLU A 122 -0.95 21.68 17.63
N PRO A 123 -0.29 20.80 16.88
CA PRO A 123 -0.05 21.03 15.48
C PRO A 123 -1.37 20.99 14.70
N PHE A 124 -1.52 21.84 13.68
CA PHE A 124 -2.63 21.79 12.74
C PHE A 124 -2.14 21.90 11.31
N PHE A 125 -2.90 21.32 10.38
CA PHE A 125 -2.58 21.23 8.97
C PHE A 125 -3.84 21.51 8.15
N ILE A 126 -3.73 22.41 7.18
CA ILE A 126 -4.76 22.68 6.18
C ILE A 126 -4.08 22.44 4.84
N ASP A 127 -4.33 21.30 4.22
CA ASP A 127 -3.75 20.92 2.93
C ASP A 127 -4.78 21.06 1.79
N GLU A 128 -4.28 20.97 0.56
CA GLU A 128 -5.10 20.93 -0.66
C GLU A 128 -6.07 22.11 -0.85
N ILE A 129 -5.75 23.29 -0.30
CA ILE A 129 -6.61 24.50 -0.35
C ILE A 129 -7.08 24.81 -1.78
N HIS A 130 -6.21 24.61 -2.77
CA HIS A 130 -6.51 24.82 -4.20
C HIS A 130 -7.63 23.96 -4.77
N LEU A 131 -8.00 22.82 -4.15
CA LEU A 131 -9.14 21.99 -4.58
C LEU A 131 -10.49 22.63 -4.20
N GLU A 132 -10.50 23.43 -3.14
CA GLU A 132 -11.69 24.13 -2.65
C GLU A 132 -11.71 25.60 -3.07
N LYS A 133 -10.57 26.28 -3.06
CA LYS A 133 -10.45 27.73 -3.32
C LYS A 133 -9.16 28.10 -4.04
N ILE A 134 -9.30 28.87 -5.11
CA ILE A 134 -8.13 29.47 -5.78
C ILE A 134 -7.68 30.72 -5.00
N CYS A 135 -6.52 30.62 -4.34
CA CYS A 135 -5.98 31.66 -3.46
C CYS A 135 -4.62 32.17 -3.99
N PHE A 136 -4.62 33.23 -4.81
CA PHE A 136 -3.38 33.82 -5.34
C PHE A 136 -2.66 34.67 -4.30
N ILE A 137 -1.36 34.47 -4.16
CA ILE A 137 -0.51 35.23 -3.22
C ILE A 137 0.73 35.74 -3.94
N ASP A 138 1.02 37.03 -3.74
CA ASP A 138 2.29 37.68 -4.05
C ASP A 138 3.16 37.70 -2.79
N CYS A 139 4.20 36.88 -2.81
CA CYS A 139 5.09 36.63 -1.68
C CYS A 139 6.43 37.31 -1.92
N LYS A 140 6.85 38.16 -0.98
CA LYS A 140 8.23 38.60 -0.85
C LYS A 140 8.89 37.81 0.29
N CYS A 141 10.01 37.17 -0.02
CA CYS A 141 10.68 36.26 0.90
C CYS A 141 12.18 36.55 0.96
N ILE A 142 12.81 36.20 2.08
CA ILE A 142 14.26 36.13 2.21
C ILE A 142 14.68 34.68 2.01
N TYR A 143 15.38 34.42 0.90
CA TYR A 143 16.04 33.16 0.63
C TYR A 143 17.35 33.08 1.42
N VAL A 144 17.52 32.00 2.18
CA VAL A 144 18.74 31.71 2.94
C VAL A 144 19.20 30.30 2.60
N SER A 145 20.44 30.17 2.11
CA SER A 145 21.07 28.89 1.84
C SER A 145 22.32 28.71 2.71
N ASN A 146 22.57 27.47 3.15
CA ASN A 146 23.74 27.09 3.95
C ASN A 146 24.52 25.94 3.27
N GLY A 147 24.68 26.01 1.94
CA GLY A 147 25.32 24.96 1.14
C GLY A 147 24.46 23.72 0.89
N GLU A 148 23.99 23.05 1.94
CA GLU A 148 23.24 21.78 1.84
C GLU A 148 21.73 21.96 1.86
N LYS A 149 21.23 23.03 2.47
CA LYS A 149 19.80 23.29 2.67
C LYS A 149 19.48 24.75 2.39
N SER A 150 18.36 24.98 1.70
CA SER A 150 17.78 26.31 1.53
C SER A 150 16.48 26.44 2.32
N SER A 151 16.15 27.67 2.72
CA SER A 151 14.90 28.00 3.39
C SER A 151 14.41 29.37 2.96
N LEU A 152 13.10 29.51 2.79
CA LEU A 152 12.43 30.78 2.51
C LEU A 152 11.80 31.29 3.80
N TYR A 153 12.08 32.54 4.15
CA TYR A 153 11.43 33.23 5.26
C TYR A 153 10.53 34.33 4.73
N LEU A 154 9.32 34.44 5.25
CA LEU A 154 8.38 35.47 4.81
C LEU A 154 8.89 36.87 5.21
N ASP A 155 8.91 37.79 4.24
CA ASP A 155 9.18 39.23 4.45
C ASP A 155 7.89 40.04 4.30
N ASP A 156 7.14 39.79 3.21
CA ASP A 156 5.85 40.41 2.94
C ASP A 156 4.91 39.42 2.22
N VAL A 157 3.61 39.52 2.48
CA VAL A 157 2.57 38.68 1.85
C VAL A 157 1.41 39.56 1.41
N LYS A 158 1.06 39.48 0.12
CA LYS A 158 -0.06 40.21 -0.45
C LYS A 158 -1.02 39.24 -1.12
N PRO A 159 -2.19 38.98 -0.51
CA PRO A 159 -3.20 38.16 -1.16
C PRO A 159 -3.81 38.93 -2.35
N ILE A 160 -4.15 38.20 -3.41
CA ILE A 160 -4.74 38.74 -4.63
C ILE A 160 -6.13 38.12 -4.78
N ASP A 161 -7.14 38.98 -4.77
CA ASP A 161 -8.52 38.60 -5.03
C ASP A 161 -8.69 38.04 -6.47
N ILE A 162 -9.62 37.09 -6.64
CA ILE A 162 -9.82 36.37 -7.89
C ILE A 162 -10.22 37.31 -9.04
N SER A 163 -11.08 38.30 -8.79
CA SER A 163 -11.47 39.29 -9.82
C SER A 163 -10.27 40.17 -10.22
N THR A 164 -9.34 40.42 -9.30
CA THR A 164 -8.09 41.13 -9.61
C THR A 164 -7.12 40.24 -10.40
N ALA A 165 -7.02 38.95 -10.07
CA ALA A 165 -6.21 37.98 -10.81
C ALA A 165 -6.72 37.81 -12.25
N ILE A 166 -8.04 37.76 -12.47
CA ILE A 166 -8.66 37.72 -13.81
C ILE A 166 -8.30 38.99 -14.60
N LYS A 167 -8.34 40.17 -13.98
CA LYS A 167 -7.93 41.43 -14.62
C LYS A 167 -6.46 41.42 -15.03
N TYR A 168 -5.57 40.86 -14.21
CA TYR A 168 -4.16 40.71 -14.58
C TYR A 168 -3.97 39.72 -15.73
N ALA A 169 -4.68 38.59 -15.72
CA ALA A 169 -4.57 37.58 -16.77
C ALA A 169 -5.20 37.99 -18.12
N THR A 170 -6.09 38.99 -18.14
CA THR A 170 -6.76 39.50 -19.35
C THR A 170 -6.03 40.68 -20.00
N GLN A 171 -5.09 41.33 -19.30
CA GLN A 171 -4.39 42.53 -19.77
C GLN A 171 -3.23 42.27 -20.76
N ASP A 172 -3.13 41.05 -21.32
CA ASP A 172 -2.13 40.58 -22.30
C ASP A 172 -1.96 41.45 -23.59
N LYS A 173 -2.70 42.56 -23.74
CA LYS A 173 -2.75 43.39 -24.96
C LYS A 173 -2.21 44.83 -24.83
N ARG A 174 -1.53 45.23 -23.75
CA ARG A 174 -0.86 46.54 -23.76
C ARG A 174 0.35 46.48 -24.71
N GLN A 175 0.21 47.10 -25.88
CA GLN A 175 1.34 47.35 -26.79
C GLN A 175 2.46 48.08 -26.05
N PRO A 176 3.74 47.76 -26.30
CA PRO A 176 4.85 48.52 -25.73
C PRO A 176 4.80 49.92 -26.34
N VAL A 177 4.46 50.92 -25.52
CA VAL A 177 4.50 52.32 -25.94
C VAL A 177 5.97 52.69 -26.14
N SER A 178 6.34 52.93 -27.39
CA SER A 178 7.55 53.65 -27.74
C SER A 178 7.42 55.10 -27.28
N THR A 179 8.30 55.56 -26.38
CA THR A 179 9.08 56.81 -26.51
C THR A 179 9.85 57.13 -25.22
N THR A 180 11.18 57.17 -25.36
CA THR A 180 12.10 58.16 -24.79
C THR A 180 11.65 58.96 -23.56
N SER A 181 12.15 58.61 -22.38
CA SER A 181 12.78 59.56 -21.43
C SER A 181 13.34 58.81 -20.22
N THR A 182 14.36 59.43 -19.65
CA THR A 182 15.35 58.93 -18.72
C THR A 182 14.84 58.59 -17.32
N ALA A 183 15.42 57.53 -16.74
CA ALA A 183 15.69 57.30 -15.32
C ALA A 183 14.46 57.19 -14.39
N ASP A 184 13.90 55.98 -14.28
CA ASP A 184 13.49 55.31 -13.02
C ASP A 184 12.70 54.01 -13.36
N THR A 185 13.34 53.05 -14.04
CA THR A 185 12.69 51.87 -14.64
C THR A 185 13.04 50.55 -13.94
N THR A 186 12.71 50.40 -12.65
CA THR A 186 12.68 49.07 -12.00
C THR A 186 11.28 48.58 -11.68
N ASN A 187 10.25 49.44 -11.73
CA ASN A 187 8.89 49.08 -11.29
C ASN A 187 7.97 48.64 -12.44
N ASP A 188 8.20 49.08 -13.68
CA ASP A 188 7.31 48.74 -14.81
C ASP A 188 7.48 47.30 -15.31
N ASP A 189 8.68 46.73 -15.25
CA ASP A 189 8.94 45.35 -15.68
C ASP A 189 8.31 44.30 -14.74
N ASP A 190 8.24 44.59 -13.44
CA ASP A 190 7.65 43.71 -12.42
C ASP A 190 6.15 43.47 -12.66
N HIS A 191 5.43 44.48 -13.15
CA HIS A 191 4.00 44.37 -13.45
C HIS A 191 3.74 43.42 -14.63
N VAL A 192 4.55 43.50 -15.69
CA VAL A 192 4.43 42.63 -16.87
C VAL A 192 4.76 41.17 -16.50
N ILE A 193 5.79 40.96 -15.67
CA ILE A 193 6.17 39.63 -15.20
C ILE A 193 5.05 39.02 -14.36
N ARG A 194 4.48 39.79 -13.42
CA ARG A 194 3.34 39.35 -12.61
C ARG A 194 2.18 38.89 -13.47
N ASP A 195 1.75 39.73 -14.41
CA ASP A 195 0.52 39.48 -15.18
C ASP A 195 0.69 38.22 -16.03
N LYS A 196 1.89 38.02 -16.61
CA LYS A 196 2.27 36.79 -17.31
C LYS A 196 2.29 35.55 -16.42
N LEU A 197 2.74 35.65 -15.17
CA LEU A 197 2.76 34.51 -14.25
C LEU A 197 1.37 34.07 -13.84
N ILE A 198 0.48 35.02 -13.53
CA ILE A 198 -0.92 34.70 -13.22
C ILE A 198 -1.60 34.05 -14.43
N SER A 199 -1.35 34.59 -15.63
CA SER A 199 -1.79 34.06 -16.92
C SER A 199 -1.31 32.61 -17.13
N ASN A 200 -0.06 32.28 -16.77
CA ASN A 200 0.50 30.94 -16.83
C ASN A 200 -0.11 29.98 -15.78
N ILE A 201 -0.31 30.43 -14.54
CA ILE A 201 -0.91 29.63 -13.49
C ILE A 201 -2.34 29.22 -13.88
N PHE A 202 -3.14 30.14 -14.44
CA PHE A 202 -4.46 29.79 -14.96
C PHE A 202 -4.40 28.75 -16.08
N ASN A 203 -3.44 28.87 -17.00
CA ASN A 203 -3.26 27.87 -18.07
C ASN A 203 -2.92 26.49 -17.50
N ASN A 204 -2.04 26.45 -16.49
CA ASN A 204 -1.68 25.23 -15.78
C ASN A 204 -2.89 24.59 -15.08
N LEU A 205 -3.71 25.39 -14.38
CA LEU A 205 -4.95 24.89 -13.75
C LEU A 205 -5.96 24.37 -14.78
N ILE A 206 -6.08 25.01 -15.95
CA ILE A 206 -6.91 24.52 -17.06
C ILE A 206 -6.42 23.17 -17.58
N MET A 207 -5.09 22.95 -17.63
CA MET A 207 -4.54 21.65 -18.00
C MET A 207 -4.92 20.58 -16.97
N ILE A 208 -4.84 20.92 -15.68
CA ILE A 208 -5.20 20.02 -14.58
C ILE A 208 -6.70 19.67 -14.62
N ASP A 209 -7.58 20.65 -14.83
CA ASP A 209 -9.03 20.45 -14.92
C ASP A 209 -9.44 19.56 -16.11
N ASN A 210 -8.63 19.54 -17.18
CA ASN A 210 -8.86 18.66 -18.32
C ASN A 210 -8.29 17.24 -18.11
N ASP A 211 -7.46 16.99 -17.09
CA ASP A 211 -6.97 15.66 -16.77
C ASP A 211 -8.01 14.89 -15.95
N ILE A 212 -8.52 13.80 -16.52
CA ILE A 212 -9.52 12.92 -15.88
C ILE A 212 -8.97 12.30 -14.58
N LYS A 213 -7.64 12.24 -14.41
CA LYS A 213 -6.99 11.69 -13.22
C LYS A 213 -6.81 12.70 -12.09
N SER A 214 -7.00 13.99 -12.35
CA SER A 214 -6.83 15.03 -11.33
C SER A 214 -8.09 15.23 -10.50
N ASP A 215 -7.91 15.47 -9.19
CA ASP A 215 -9.02 15.79 -8.28
C ASP A 215 -9.53 17.23 -8.42
N PHE A 216 -8.67 18.12 -8.91
CA PHE A 216 -8.97 19.54 -9.11
C PHE A 216 -9.97 19.72 -10.25
N ASN A 217 -11.04 20.46 -9.97
CA ASN A 217 -12.01 20.86 -10.98
C ASN A 217 -12.58 22.24 -10.63
N PHE A 218 -12.62 23.15 -11.62
CA PHE A 218 -13.10 24.52 -11.38
C PHE A 218 -14.53 24.58 -10.82
N VAL A 219 -15.40 23.66 -11.22
CA VAL A 219 -16.82 23.62 -10.81
C VAL A 219 -16.98 23.26 -9.33
N LYS A 220 -15.97 22.63 -8.71
CA LYS A 220 -15.99 22.27 -7.28
C LYS A 220 -15.55 23.42 -6.38
N LEU A 221 -14.97 24.49 -6.92
CA LEU A 221 -14.41 25.57 -6.10
C LEU A 221 -15.53 26.39 -5.45
N ALA A 222 -15.37 26.67 -4.16
CA ALA A 222 -16.30 27.52 -3.40
C ALA A 222 -16.31 28.97 -3.93
N ASN A 223 -15.18 29.45 -4.47
CA ASN A 223 -15.08 30.76 -5.12
C ASN A 223 -15.32 30.72 -6.64
N PHE A 224 -16.01 29.69 -7.16
CA PHE A 224 -16.39 29.61 -8.57
C PHE A 224 -17.59 30.52 -8.89
N ASN A 225 -17.30 31.76 -9.26
CA ASN A 225 -18.31 32.74 -9.68
C ASN A 225 -18.51 32.76 -11.22
N ASN A 226 -19.54 33.46 -11.69
CA ASN A 226 -19.83 33.57 -13.13
C ASN A 226 -18.69 34.26 -13.91
N GLU A 227 -18.01 35.24 -13.29
CA GLU A 227 -16.86 35.94 -13.90
C GLU A 227 -15.71 34.95 -14.19
N LEU A 228 -15.36 34.11 -13.22
CA LEU A 228 -14.34 33.06 -13.38
C LEU A 228 -14.78 32.02 -14.40
N LYS A 229 -16.06 31.61 -14.40
CA LYS A 229 -16.60 30.66 -15.38
C LYS A 229 -16.45 31.18 -16.81
N GLU A 230 -16.85 32.42 -17.08
CA GLU A 230 -16.73 33.05 -18.39
C GLU A 230 -15.26 33.18 -18.81
N PHE A 231 -14.40 33.64 -17.90
CA PHE A 231 -12.97 33.75 -18.14
C PHE A 231 -12.33 32.39 -18.51
N ILE A 232 -12.61 31.33 -17.75
CA ILE A 232 -12.05 29.99 -18.02
C ILE A 232 -12.58 29.43 -19.35
N GLN A 233 -13.85 29.65 -19.68
CA GLN A 233 -14.40 29.22 -20.97
C GLN A 233 -13.72 29.93 -22.15
N GLU A 234 -13.56 31.25 -22.07
CA GLU A 234 -12.85 32.04 -23.09
C GLU A 234 -11.39 31.58 -23.23
N ARG A 235 -10.72 31.35 -22.10
CA ARG A 235 -9.32 30.90 -22.05
C ARG A 235 -9.15 29.49 -22.62
N LYS A 236 -10.07 28.57 -22.34
CA LYS A 236 -10.07 27.20 -22.90
C LYS A 236 -10.18 27.24 -24.44
N LEU A 237 -11.05 28.10 -24.98
CA LEU A 237 -11.19 28.27 -26.43
C LEU A 237 -9.89 28.79 -27.06
N LYS A 238 -9.26 29.81 -26.47
CA LYS A 238 -7.98 30.35 -26.95
C LYS A 238 -6.86 29.29 -26.97
N LEU A 239 -6.72 28.50 -25.91
CA LEU A 239 -5.71 27.42 -25.85
C LEU A 239 -5.97 26.31 -26.89
N MET A 240 -7.24 26.04 -27.23
CA MET A 240 -7.58 25.10 -28.32
C MET A 240 -7.22 25.67 -29.70
N GLU A 241 -7.44 26.97 -29.93
CA GLU A 241 -7.06 27.63 -31.20
C GLU A 241 -5.53 27.69 -31.39
N GLU A 242 -4.77 27.97 -30.33
CA GLU A 242 -3.31 27.96 -30.37
C GLU A 242 -2.76 26.56 -30.70
N LYS A 243 -3.33 25.50 -30.11
CA LYS A 243 -2.96 24.10 -30.43
C LYS A 243 -3.25 23.73 -31.89
N LYS A 244 -4.32 24.27 -32.49
CA LYS A 244 -4.61 24.05 -33.91
C LYS A 244 -3.56 24.72 -34.81
N ARG A 245 -3.04 25.89 -34.43
CA ARG A 245 -2.02 26.62 -35.19
C ARG A 245 -0.60 26.05 -35.04
N SER A 246 -0.30 25.38 -33.93
CA SER A 246 1.03 24.83 -33.65
C SER A 246 1.29 23.43 -34.23
N ASN A 247 0.37 22.86 -35.02
CA ASN A 247 0.58 21.58 -35.72
C ASN A 247 1.14 21.83 -37.14
N PRO A 248 2.46 21.66 -37.38
CA PRO A 248 3.07 21.90 -38.69
C PRO A 248 2.65 20.89 -39.78
N LEU A 249 1.95 19.81 -39.41
CA LEU A 249 1.47 18.77 -40.33
C LEU A 249 0.24 19.17 -41.16
N PHE A 250 -0.40 20.31 -40.87
CA PHE A 250 -1.60 20.77 -41.61
C PHE A 250 -1.33 21.90 -42.63
N PHE A 251 -0.08 22.29 -42.87
CA PHE A 251 0.27 23.38 -43.79
C PHE A 251 0.82 22.96 -45.16
N PHE A 252 0.94 21.67 -45.46
CA PHE A 252 1.51 21.19 -46.74
C PHE A 252 0.48 20.76 -47.80
N GLY A 253 -0.79 21.11 -47.65
CA GLY A 253 -1.87 20.56 -48.48
C GLY A 253 -2.90 21.55 -49.02
N GLU A 254 -2.56 22.81 -49.32
CA GLU A 254 -3.48 23.70 -50.05
C GLU A 254 -2.77 24.49 -51.15
N GLN A 255 -2.42 23.79 -52.22
CA GLN A 255 -2.51 24.33 -53.57
C GLN A 255 -3.01 23.22 -54.50
N GLY A 256 -4.30 23.22 -54.83
CA GLY A 256 -4.80 22.36 -55.89
C GLY A 256 -6.28 22.00 -55.82
N GLN A 257 -7.08 22.79 -56.55
CA GLN A 257 -8.31 22.39 -57.24
C GLN A 257 -9.62 22.21 -56.45
N ASN A 258 -10.49 23.19 -56.69
CA ASN A 258 -11.92 23.07 -57.03
C ASN A 258 -12.49 21.64 -57.06
N SER A 259 -13.26 21.28 -56.03
CA SER A 259 -14.51 20.55 -56.19
C SER A 259 -15.45 20.87 -55.05
N THR A 260 -16.66 21.28 -55.42
CA THR A 260 -17.85 21.33 -54.59
C THR A 260 -18.17 19.92 -54.12
N ASP A 261 -18.00 19.64 -52.83
CA ASP A 261 -18.82 18.71 -52.03
C ASP A 261 -18.22 18.61 -50.62
N SER A 262 -18.81 19.32 -49.66
CA SER A 262 -18.43 19.22 -48.23
C SER A 262 -19.62 19.50 -47.32
N ASN A 263 -20.51 18.50 -47.22
CA ASN A 263 -21.43 18.32 -46.10
C ASN A 263 -21.17 16.94 -45.48
N SER A 264 -20.05 16.78 -44.76
CA SER A 264 -19.82 15.56 -43.97
C SER A 264 -18.75 15.68 -42.87
N MET A 265 -18.62 16.81 -42.16
CA MET A 265 -17.90 16.76 -40.87
C MET A 265 -18.26 17.85 -39.84
N GLU A 266 -19.47 18.40 -39.89
CA GLU A 266 -19.92 19.45 -38.95
C GLU A 266 -20.94 18.96 -37.89
N SER A 267 -21.27 17.66 -37.89
CA SER A 267 -22.30 17.08 -37.02
C SER A 267 -21.83 16.63 -35.63
N GLN A 268 -20.53 16.71 -35.31
CA GLN A 268 -20.03 16.39 -33.96
C GLN A 268 -19.74 17.61 -33.07
N ILE A 269 -19.70 18.82 -33.64
CA ILE A 269 -19.45 20.06 -32.88
C ILE A 269 -20.76 20.69 -32.40
N ALA A 270 -21.87 20.52 -33.16
CA ALA A 270 -23.18 21.06 -32.80
C ALA A 270 -23.91 20.31 -31.66
N PHE A 271 -23.43 19.14 -31.23
CA PHE A 271 -24.11 18.34 -30.20
C PHE A 271 -23.78 18.80 -28.77
N ASN A 272 -22.66 19.49 -28.54
CA ASN A 272 -22.25 19.98 -27.22
C ASN A 272 -22.76 21.39 -26.88
N SER A 273 -23.28 22.15 -27.86
CA SER A 273 -23.80 23.51 -27.63
C SER A 273 -25.30 23.55 -27.32
N GLN A 274 -26.02 22.42 -27.39
CA GLN A 274 -27.48 22.37 -27.15
C GLN A 274 -27.88 22.02 -25.70
N PHE A 275 -26.92 21.83 -24.79
CA PHE A 275 -27.20 21.43 -23.40
C PHE A 275 -27.28 22.58 -22.39
N PHE A 276 -27.18 23.86 -22.80
CA PHE A 276 -27.13 25.01 -21.87
C PHE A 276 -28.18 26.11 -22.07
N THR A 277 -29.22 25.93 -22.90
CA THR A 277 -30.30 26.91 -23.06
C THR A 277 -31.69 26.29 -22.93
N LEU A 278 -32.04 25.80 -21.74
CA LEU A 278 -33.45 25.54 -21.39
C LEU A 278 -33.66 25.68 -19.87
N ARG A 279 -33.91 26.91 -19.43
CA ARG A 279 -34.82 27.28 -18.34
C ARG A 279 -34.91 28.80 -18.28
N ASP A 280 -35.98 29.32 -18.88
CA ASP A 280 -36.79 30.42 -18.36
C ASP A 280 -37.87 30.73 -19.41
N SER A 281 -39.07 30.24 -19.14
CA SER A 281 -40.29 30.72 -19.80
C SER A 281 -41.43 30.50 -18.84
N ASP A 282 -41.53 31.38 -17.86
CA ASP A 282 -42.75 31.61 -17.12
C ASP A 282 -43.67 32.55 -17.91
N SER A 283 -44.94 32.20 -17.79
CA SER A 283 -46.12 32.69 -18.47
C SER A 283 -46.48 34.15 -18.17
N SER A 284 -46.84 34.90 -19.22
CA SER A 284 -47.83 35.97 -19.11
C SER A 284 -48.58 36.16 -20.44
N THR A 285 -49.75 35.52 -20.56
CA THR A 285 -50.73 35.82 -21.62
C THR A 285 -51.81 36.74 -21.05
N ASN A 286 -51.86 37.95 -21.60
CA ASN A 286 -52.93 38.92 -21.38
C ASN A 286 -54.15 38.59 -22.25
N ALA A 287 -55.31 38.91 -21.68
CA ALA A 287 -56.66 38.71 -22.18
C ALA A 287 -57.02 39.53 -23.44
N ASN A 288 -58.00 39.05 -24.22
CA ASN A 288 -59.27 39.75 -24.45
C ASN A 288 -60.21 39.00 -25.43
N VAL A 289 -61.52 39.24 -25.24
CA VAL A 289 -62.67 39.02 -26.17
C VAL A 289 -63.17 37.57 -26.25
N ALA A 290 -64.44 37.18 -26.09
CA ALA A 290 -65.70 37.79 -25.66
C ALA A 290 -66.68 36.65 -25.25
N SER A 291 -67.62 36.98 -24.37
CA SER A 291 -68.85 36.24 -24.02
C SER A 291 -69.77 36.04 -25.26
N PRO A 292 -70.85 35.20 -25.26
CA PRO A 292 -71.94 35.26 -24.26
C PRO A 292 -72.77 33.97 -23.95
N LEU A 293 -73.62 34.14 -22.91
CA LEU A 293 -74.96 33.53 -22.65
C LEU A 293 -75.11 32.20 -21.86
N ASN A 294 -75.69 32.39 -20.67
CA ASN A 294 -76.95 31.82 -20.13
C ASN A 294 -76.95 30.70 -19.07
N ASN A 295 -77.54 31.10 -17.91
CA ASN A 295 -78.52 30.43 -17.03
C ASN A 295 -78.17 29.07 -16.40
N SER A 296 -78.55 28.71 -15.18
CA SER A 296 -79.20 29.31 -14.00
C SER A 296 -79.40 28.15 -13.00
N ILE A 297 -79.57 28.43 -11.70
CA ILE A 297 -80.08 27.53 -10.64
C ILE A 297 -79.01 26.56 -10.07
N GLY A 298 -78.72 26.49 -8.77
CA GLY A 298 -79.23 27.18 -7.59
C GLY A 298 -78.79 26.41 -6.32
N LYS A 299 -78.76 27.13 -5.18
CA LYS A 299 -78.83 26.63 -3.78
C LYS A 299 -77.64 25.81 -3.25
N ASP A 300 -77.16 25.94 -2.03
CA ASP A 300 -77.55 26.69 -0.84
C ASP A 300 -76.36 26.67 0.15
N ASN A 301 -76.21 27.75 0.95
CA ASN A 301 -75.86 27.78 2.38
C ASN A 301 -74.49 27.22 2.87
N ASN A 302 -73.79 27.80 3.84
CA ASN A 302 -73.84 29.10 4.53
C ASN A 302 -72.59 29.18 5.44
N ASN A 303 -72.09 30.40 5.62
CA ASN A 303 -71.29 30.97 6.73
C ASN A 303 -69.86 30.47 6.99
N ASN A 304 -68.81 31.29 6.79
CA ASN A 304 -68.41 32.53 7.52
C ASN A 304 -68.12 32.25 9.01
N ASN A 305 -67.01 32.62 9.63
CA ASN A 305 -66.13 33.79 9.44
C ASN A 305 -64.76 33.56 10.15
N ASN A 306 -63.68 34.07 9.55
CA ASN A 306 -62.63 34.97 10.10
C ASN A 306 -62.58 35.15 11.65
N ASN A 307 -61.44 35.23 12.34
CA ASN A 307 -60.18 35.94 12.03
C ASN A 307 -59.08 35.63 13.08
N ASN A 308 -57.81 35.58 12.64
CA ASN A 308 -56.58 36.15 13.23
C ASN A 308 -56.26 36.04 14.74
N ASN A 309 -55.17 35.32 15.08
CA ASN A 309 -53.80 35.85 15.36
C ASN A 309 -53.01 35.02 16.39
N ASN A 310 -51.72 34.86 16.06
CA ASN A 310 -50.53 34.73 16.92
C ASN A 310 -50.23 33.47 17.75
N MET A 311 -49.16 32.81 17.28
CA MET A 311 -47.84 32.72 17.94
C MET A 311 -47.59 31.64 19.01
N GLU A 312 -46.67 30.76 18.61
CA GLU A 312 -45.63 30.05 19.38
C GLU A 312 -45.97 28.89 20.34
N SER A 313 -45.48 27.72 19.88
CA SER A 313 -44.66 26.71 20.57
C SER A 313 -45.10 26.19 21.94
N ARG A 314 -45.52 24.93 21.93
CA ARG A 314 -45.59 24.05 23.09
C ARG A 314 -45.21 22.64 22.69
N LEU A 315 -44.22 22.05 23.37
CA LEU A 315 -44.20 20.62 23.69
C LEU A 315 -43.38 20.44 24.99
N GLU A 316 -44.13 20.47 26.08
CA GLU A 316 -43.84 19.91 27.41
C GLU A 316 -43.85 18.36 27.31
N LEU A 317 -42.81 17.67 27.78
CA LEU A 317 -42.66 17.04 29.11
C LEU A 317 -43.31 15.66 29.29
N ARG A 318 -42.65 14.91 30.19
CA ARG A 318 -43.11 13.79 31.05
C ARG A 318 -43.09 12.39 30.47
N GLU A 319 -42.79 11.34 31.24
CA GLU A 319 -42.13 11.11 32.54
C GLU A 319 -42.29 9.59 32.81
N ARG A 320 -41.33 8.99 33.54
CA ARG A 320 -41.53 7.85 34.49
C ARG A 320 -41.87 6.47 33.86
N SER A 321 -41.48 5.30 34.38
CA SER A 321 -40.96 4.88 35.69
C SER A 321 -40.76 3.34 35.70
N TYR A 322 -39.83 2.83 36.55
CA TYR A 322 -39.79 1.56 37.36
C TYR A 322 -40.12 0.20 36.67
N SER A 323 -39.58 -0.99 36.97
CA SER A 323 -38.97 -1.63 38.16
C SER A 323 -38.46 -3.06 37.82
N LEU A 324 -37.36 -3.49 38.47
CA LEU A 324 -37.02 -4.77 39.16
C LEU A 324 -37.51 -6.19 38.71
N THR A 325 -36.64 -7.17 39.08
CA THR A 325 -36.79 -8.65 39.34
C THR A 325 -36.27 -9.59 38.22
N SER A 326 -35.09 -10.23 38.38
CA SER A 326 -34.77 -11.56 38.99
C SER A 326 -35.33 -12.76 38.18
N SER A 327 -34.67 -13.88 37.87
CA SER A 327 -33.72 -14.72 38.60
C SER A 327 -33.30 -15.97 37.78
N LEU A 328 -32.09 -16.49 38.07
CA LEU A 328 -31.61 -17.90 38.14
C LEU A 328 -31.93 -18.97 37.06
N SER A 329 -30.88 -19.68 36.61
CA SER A 329 -30.68 -21.10 36.99
C SER A 329 -29.26 -21.62 36.65
N SER A 330 -28.61 -22.19 37.66
CA SER A 330 -27.38 -22.98 37.68
C SER A 330 -27.63 -24.46 37.36
N PHE A 331 -26.63 -25.16 36.82
CA PHE A 331 -26.43 -26.59 37.05
C PHE A 331 -24.92 -26.92 37.04
N SER A 332 -24.53 -27.74 38.01
CA SER A 332 -23.18 -28.15 38.40
C SER A 332 -23.01 -29.67 38.32
N SER A 333 -21.77 -30.11 38.11
CA SER A 333 -21.16 -31.38 38.58
C SER A 333 -19.65 -31.26 38.27
N GLU A 334 -18.71 -31.10 39.23
CA GLU A 334 -18.15 -32.10 40.18
C GLU A 334 -17.81 -33.43 39.47
N GLU A 335 -16.64 -34.08 39.57
CA GLU A 335 -15.41 -33.99 40.39
C GLU A 335 -14.38 -34.94 39.72
N GLU A 336 -13.08 -34.62 39.72
CA GLU A 336 -12.00 -35.58 40.06
C GLU A 336 -10.64 -34.87 40.19
N ASN A 337 -10.06 -34.96 41.38
CA ASN A 337 -8.75 -34.46 41.78
C ASN A 337 -7.79 -35.65 41.98
N ALA A 338 -6.55 -35.52 41.50
CA ALA A 338 -5.32 -36.01 42.15
C ALA A 338 -4.10 -35.39 41.45
N LEU A 339 -3.43 -34.40 42.05
CA LEU A 339 -2.25 -34.51 42.93
C LEU A 339 -0.94 -34.81 42.17
N GLU A 340 -0.09 -33.79 41.98
CA GLU A 340 1.32 -33.83 42.44
C GLU A 340 2.08 -32.50 42.29
N ARG A 341 2.38 -31.94 43.48
CA ARG A 341 3.67 -31.37 43.95
C ARG A 341 4.31 -30.18 43.22
N GLU A 342 4.14 -29.03 43.89
CA GLU A 342 4.95 -27.82 43.81
C GLU A 342 6.44 -28.06 44.10
N SER A 343 7.30 -27.33 43.39
CA SER A 343 8.63 -26.95 43.90
C SER A 343 8.74 -25.42 43.96
N HIS A 344 9.12 -24.94 45.14
CA HIS A 344 9.27 -23.54 45.48
C HIS A 344 10.35 -22.84 44.65
N VAL A 345 9.97 -21.83 43.86
CA VAL A 345 10.90 -20.79 43.40
C VAL A 345 10.53 -19.48 44.09
N LYS A 346 11.48 -19.00 44.90
CA LYS A 346 11.45 -17.71 45.61
C LYS A 346 11.19 -16.58 44.61
N LYS A 347 10.06 -15.88 44.75
CA LYS A 347 9.79 -14.61 44.07
C LYS A 347 10.76 -13.55 44.60
N LEU A 348 11.83 -13.30 43.86
CA LEU A 348 12.62 -12.06 43.97
C LEU A 348 11.74 -10.90 43.47
N LYS A 349 11.34 -10.01 44.38
CA LYS A 349 10.80 -8.70 44.03
C LYS A 349 11.95 -7.86 43.46
N ILE A 350 12.03 -7.75 42.14
CA ILE A 350 12.88 -6.77 41.46
C ILE A 350 12.03 -5.50 41.27
N ASN A 351 12.35 -4.47 42.06
CA ASN A 351 11.83 -3.12 41.89
C ASN A 351 12.69 -2.38 40.86
N SER A 352 12.32 -2.43 39.58
CA SER A 352 12.72 -1.43 38.57
C SER A 352 11.94 -1.63 37.27
N THR A 353 10.64 -1.38 37.27
CA THR A 353 9.84 -1.35 36.04
C THR A 353 9.84 0.07 35.47
N ASN A 354 10.76 0.34 34.54
CA ASN A 354 10.45 1.28 33.46
C ASN A 354 9.31 0.62 32.66
N TYR A 355 8.08 1.10 32.87
CA TYR A 355 6.92 0.68 32.09
C TYR A 355 7.14 1.17 30.65
N TYR A 356 7.75 0.34 29.81
CA TYR A 356 7.68 0.53 28.37
C TYR A 356 6.25 0.20 27.94
N ASP A 357 5.57 1.13 27.28
CA ASP A 357 4.29 0.84 26.64
C ASP A 357 4.49 -0.37 25.72
N MET A 358 3.63 -1.40 25.89
CA MET A 358 3.64 -2.67 25.13
C MET A 358 3.50 -2.47 23.60
N GLU A 359 3.29 -1.22 23.19
CA GLU A 359 3.07 -0.77 21.83
C GLU A 359 4.33 -0.16 21.18
N THR A 360 5.46 -0.10 21.87
CA THR A 360 6.70 0.47 21.31
C THR A 360 7.66 -0.62 20.80
N PRO A 361 8.44 -0.37 19.73
CA PRO A 361 9.51 -1.27 19.30
C PRO A 361 10.50 -1.65 20.40
N GLY A 362 10.74 -0.73 21.34
CA GLY A 362 11.55 -0.98 22.53
C GLY A 362 11.06 -2.17 23.35
N PHE A 363 9.75 -2.30 23.59
CA PHE A 363 9.22 -3.41 24.39
C PHE A 363 9.67 -4.78 23.84
N TYR A 364 9.58 -4.99 22.53
CA TYR A 364 9.93 -6.27 21.90
C TYR A 364 11.43 -6.56 21.88
N GLN A 365 12.27 -5.53 22.03
CA GLN A 365 13.71 -5.66 22.14
C GLN A 365 14.14 -6.07 23.56
N TYR A 366 13.44 -5.58 24.59
CA TYR A 366 13.83 -5.72 25.99
C TYR A 366 12.99 -6.74 26.79
N ALA A 367 12.09 -7.46 26.13
CA ALA A 367 11.25 -8.45 26.78
C ALA A 367 12.06 -9.62 27.34
N ASP A 368 11.76 -10.00 28.58
CA ASP A 368 12.37 -11.15 29.25
C ASP A 368 12.00 -12.48 28.57
N LEU A 369 12.84 -13.50 28.74
CA LEU A 369 12.51 -14.86 28.31
C LEU A 369 11.20 -15.36 28.94
N GLY A 370 10.39 -16.04 28.15
CA GLY A 370 9.06 -16.51 28.54
C GLY A 370 7.96 -15.45 28.38
N THR A 371 8.30 -14.19 28.09
CA THR A 371 7.31 -13.15 27.81
C THR A 371 6.46 -13.57 26.62
N ARG A 372 5.14 -13.51 26.79
CA ARG A 372 4.17 -13.76 25.73
C ARG A 372 3.53 -12.46 25.31
N SER A 373 3.36 -12.25 24.02
CA SER A 373 2.65 -11.10 23.49
C SER A 373 1.64 -11.55 22.46
N LYS A 374 0.44 -10.94 22.52
CA LYS A 374 -0.64 -11.16 21.58
C LYS A 374 -0.84 -9.88 20.78
N ILE A 375 -0.55 -9.94 19.48
CA ILE A 375 -0.46 -8.75 18.63
C ILE A 375 -1.21 -8.94 17.33
N LYS A 376 -1.78 -7.84 16.82
CA LYS A 376 -2.48 -7.78 15.54
C LYS A 376 -1.63 -7.00 14.54
N GLY A 377 -1.59 -7.42 13.28
CA GLY A 377 -0.72 -6.82 12.28
C GLY A 377 -0.59 -7.64 11.01
N ASN A 378 0.41 -7.30 10.21
CA ASN A 378 0.72 -7.98 8.96
C ASN A 378 1.98 -8.83 9.12
N LEU A 379 1.96 -10.04 8.55
CA LEU A 379 3.11 -10.94 8.54
C LEU A 379 3.74 -10.93 7.15
N TYR A 380 5.06 -10.77 7.06
CA TYR A 380 5.79 -10.63 5.81
C TYR A 380 7.00 -11.55 5.75
N GLY A 381 7.27 -12.05 4.54
CA GLY A 381 8.47 -12.82 4.25
C GLY A 381 8.49 -14.21 4.89
N ILE A 382 9.19 -15.13 4.24
CA ILE A 382 9.67 -16.37 4.84
C ILE A 382 11.12 -16.45 4.43
N ILE A 383 12.02 -16.49 5.41
CA ILE A 383 13.44 -16.69 5.16
C ILE A 383 13.82 -18.03 5.76
N PRO A 384 14.32 -18.96 4.94
CA PRO A 384 14.69 -18.86 3.54
C PRO A 384 13.44 -18.90 2.67
N LEU A 385 13.54 -18.31 1.48
CA LEU A 385 12.43 -18.24 0.53
C LEU A 385 12.05 -19.61 -0.05
N PHE A 386 12.89 -20.61 0.16
CA PHE A 386 12.75 -21.94 -0.41
C PHE A 386 12.69 -23.00 0.69
N PRO A 387 11.77 -23.99 0.60
CA PRO A 387 11.77 -25.15 1.48
C PRO A 387 13.08 -25.93 1.35
N VAL A 388 13.52 -26.49 2.48
CA VAL A 388 14.65 -27.42 2.52
C VAL A 388 14.22 -28.73 1.83
N PRO A 389 14.98 -29.25 0.85
CA PRO A 389 14.67 -30.52 0.21
C PRO A 389 14.57 -31.67 1.22
N ASN A 390 13.60 -32.58 1.01
CA ASN A 390 13.33 -33.71 1.90
C ASN A 390 14.52 -34.66 2.10
N ASP A 391 15.47 -34.66 1.17
CA ASP A 391 16.57 -35.63 1.12
C ASP A 391 17.79 -35.21 1.98
N LEU A 392 17.83 -33.96 2.47
CA LEU A 392 18.91 -33.40 3.30
C LEU A 392 18.70 -33.58 4.81
N LYS A 393 17.91 -34.60 5.19
CA LYS A 393 17.14 -34.69 6.44
C LYS A 393 17.89 -34.73 7.78
N TYR A 394 19.22 -34.61 7.88
CA TYR A 394 19.89 -35.16 9.08
C TYR A 394 20.94 -34.35 9.84
N LYS A 395 21.31 -33.10 9.53
CA LYS A 395 22.36 -32.44 10.35
C LYS A 395 22.15 -31.02 10.87
N GLN A 396 21.20 -30.23 10.37
CA GLN A 396 20.97 -28.90 10.94
C GLN A 396 19.49 -28.61 11.19
N LYS A 397 19.21 -28.13 12.42
CA LYS A 397 17.94 -27.48 12.75
C LYS A 397 17.87 -26.16 12.00
N PHE A 398 16.96 -26.10 11.05
CA PHE A 398 16.74 -24.90 10.26
C PHE A 398 15.55 -24.11 10.83
N ASN A 399 15.74 -22.82 11.10
CA ASN A 399 14.68 -21.96 11.65
C ASN A 399 14.10 -21.06 10.56
N TYR A 400 12.77 -21.08 10.39
CA TYR A 400 12.10 -20.16 9.47
C TYR A 400 11.92 -18.81 10.15
N ARG A 401 12.35 -17.74 9.48
CA ARG A 401 12.20 -16.37 9.94
C ARG A 401 11.08 -15.64 9.20
N PHE A 402 10.29 -14.88 9.94
CA PHE A 402 9.23 -14.01 9.49
C PHE A 402 9.42 -12.60 10.04
N GLU A 403 8.93 -11.61 9.31
CA GLU A 403 8.90 -10.21 9.73
C GLU A 403 7.46 -9.80 10.00
N PHE A 404 7.12 -9.47 11.24
CA PHE A 404 5.79 -9.03 11.61
C PHE A 404 5.75 -7.53 11.87
N VAL A 405 4.80 -6.84 11.25
CA VAL A 405 4.56 -5.41 11.47
C VAL A 405 3.25 -5.28 12.24
N PRO A 406 3.30 -4.90 13.53
CA PRO A 406 2.11 -4.63 14.30
C PRO A 406 1.26 -3.52 13.68
N LYS A 407 -0.06 -3.68 13.70
CA LYS A 407 -1.02 -2.74 13.09
C LYS A 407 -0.91 -1.31 13.64
N HIS A 408 -0.53 -1.17 14.91
CA HIS A 408 -0.33 0.13 15.54
C HIS A 408 1.00 0.79 15.14
N TRP A 409 1.95 0.05 14.55
CA TRP A 409 3.21 0.59 14.01
C TRP A 409 3.03 1.13 12.58
N ASP A 410 2.00 0.68 11.86
CA ASP A 410 1.69 1.19 10.52
C ASP A 410 1.43 2.72 10.51
N VAL A 411 1.08 3.30 11.67
CA VAL A 411 0.81 4.74 11.83
C VAL A 411 2.08 5.57 12.06
N ILE A 412 3.19 4.94 12.48
CA ILE A 412 4.42 5.64 12.85
C ILE A 412 5.34 5.77 11.63
N HIS A 413 4.99 6.64 10.68
CA HIS A 413 5.85 6.94 9.53
C HIS A 413 7.06 7.81 9.92
N TYR A 414 8.25 7.32 9.53
CA TYR A 414 9.55 7.94 9.74
C TYR A 414 9.77 9.15 8.82
N ASN A 415 10.08 10.29 9.47
CA ASN A 415 10.62 11.59 8.99
C ASN A 415 9.78 12.82 9.37
N GLY A 416 9.04 12.84 10.49
CA GLY A 416 8.43 14.07 11.02
C GLY A 416 7.48 14.81 10.06
N VAL A 417 7.13 14.16 8.95
CA VAL A 417 6.14 14.55 7.97
C VAL A 417 5.04 13.51 8.14
N GLN A 418 4.04 13.84 8.95
CA GLN A 418 2.80 13.09 8.93
C GLN A 418 2.20 13.28 7.54
N LYS A 419 2.20 12.21 6.72
CA LYS A 419 1.22 12.08 5.66
C LYS A 419 -0.09 11.73 6.35
N GLU A 420 -1.14 12.48 6.06
CA GLU A 420 -2.49 12.18 6.54
C GLU A 420 -2.90 10.75 6.18
N GLU A 421 -3.75 10.24 7.06
CA GLU A 421 -4.44 8.97 7.04
C GLU A 421 -5.23 8.78 5.74
N THR A 422 -4.56 8.40 4.65
CA THR A 422 -5.22 7.57 3.66
C THR A 422 -5.30 6.18 4.25
N GLU A 423 -6.45 5.88 4.87
CA GLU A 423 -6.77 4.55 5.39
C GLU A 423 -6.46 3.49 4.32
N GLY A 424 -5.36 2.75 4.53
CA GLY A 424 -5.19 1.43 3.95
C GLY A 424 -4.29 1.27 2.73
N SER A 425 -3.07 1.83 2.68
CA SER A 425 -1.97 1.07 2.06
C SER A 425 -0.58 1.51 2.51
N LEU A 426 0.20 0.57 3.04
CA LEU A 426 1.67 0.65 3.03
C LEU A 426 2.09 0.87 1.57
N ASN A 427 2.66 2.04 1.26
CA ASN A 427 3.24 2.32 -0.06
C ASN A 427 4.22 1.20 -0.46
N CYS A 428 4.27 0.87 -1.75
CA CYS A 428 5.02 -0.24 -2.37
C CYS A 428 6.56 -0.22 -2.20
N ASN A 429 7.11 0.64 -1.33
CA ASN A 429 8.53 0.79 -1.03
C ASN A 429 8.81 0.86 0.47
N CYS A 430 8.06 0.12 1.30
CA CYS A 430 8.37 0.06 2.72
C CYS A 430 9.65 -0.77 2.94
N ASN A 431 10.63 -0.14 3.58
CA ASN A 431 11.86 -0.78 4.03
C ASN A 431 11.61 -1.33 5.46
N LEU A 432 11.49 -2.64 5.60
CA LEU A 432 11.46 -3.31 6.90
C LEU A 432 12.89 -3.38 7.46
N ILE A 433 13.04 -2.98 8.71
CA ILE A 433 14.26 -3.02 9.48
C ILE A 433 13.94 -3.85 10.73
N PRO A 434 14.51 -5.06 10.84
CA PRO A 434 14.33 -5.90 12.01
C PRO A 434 14.63 -5.12 13.29
N PHE A 435 13.81 -5.33 14.32
CA PHE A 435 13.85 -4.67 15.63
C PHE A 435 13.44 -3.19 15.63
N PHE A 436 13.23 -2.56 14.49
CA PHE A 436 12.94 -1.13 14.43
C PHE A 436 11.50 -0.84 14.03
N ASN A 437 11.07 -1.34 12.88
CA ASN A 437 9.69 -1.22 12.40
C ASN A 437 9.07 -2.59 12.05
N SER A 438 9.79 -3.68 12.35
CA SER A 438 9.27 -5.05 12.31
C SER A 438 9.81 -5.87 13.49
N ILE A 439 9.06 -6.91 13.85
CA ILE A 439 9.43 -7.91 14.84
C ILE A 439 9.87 -9.16 14.07
N GLU A 440 11.11 -9.58 14.30
CA GLU A 440 11.65 -10.83 13.77
C GLU A 440 11.08 -12.00 14.58
N ILE A 441 10.35 -12.90 13.92
CA ILE A 441 9.72 -14.07 14.56
C ILE A 441 10.21 -15.35 13.89
N PHE A 442 10.46 -16.37 14.70
CA PHE A 442 11.02 -17.65 14.28
C PHE A 442 9.99 -18.78 14.41
N VAL A 443 10.17 -19.81 13.59
CA VAL A 443 9.55 -21.13 13.72
C VAL A 443 10.67 -22.17 13.65
N SER A 444 10.79 -22.98 14.70
CA SER A 444 11.97 -23.81 14.93
C SER A 444 12.16 -24.97 13.95
N ASN A 445 11.09 -25.42 13.29
CA ASN A 445 11.16 -26.47 12.28
C ASN A 445 9.98 -26.40 11.30
N GLU A 446 10.09 -27.16 10.21
CA GLU A 446 9.12 -27.19 9.12
C GLU A 446 7.78 -27.82 9.54
N VAL A 447 7.79 -28.80 10.45
CA VAL A 447 6.57 -29.46 10.93
C VAL A 447 5.71 -28.47 11.72
N ASP A 448 6.34 -27.69 12.60
CA ASP A 448 5.69 -26.62 13.34
C ASP A 448 5.17 -25.53 12.40
N LEU A 449 5.89 -25.22 11.32
CA LEU A 449 5.42 -24.29 10.30
C LEU A 449 4.12 -24.78 9.66
N PHE A 450 4.09 -26.01 9.14
CA PHE A 450 2.88 -26.55 8.52
C PHE A 450 1.73 -26.66 9.52
N ARG A 451 2.01 -27.07 10.76
CA ARG A 451 1.01 -27.15 11.82
C ARG A 451 0.42 -25.76 12.13
N LEU A 452 1.27 -24.75 12.25
CA LEU A 452 0.87 -23.39 12.60
C LEU A 452 -0.08 -22.79 11.54
N PHE A 453 0.18 -23.06 10.26
CA PHE A 453 -0.61 -22.54 9.15
C PHE A 453 -1.73 -23.46 8.66
N HIS A 454 -1.84 -24.70 9.16
CA HIS A 454 -2.78 -25.70 8.65
C HIS A 454 -4.24 -25.22 8.65
N ASP A 455 -4.68 -24.56 9.72
CA ASP A 455 -6.06 -24.10 9.87
C ASP A 455 -6.41 -22.94 8.91
N ILE A 456 -5.38 -22.25 8.40
CA ILE A 456 -5.54 -21.04 7.58
C ILE A 456 -5.28 -21.34 6.10
N LEU A 457 -4.23 -22.09 5.83
CA LEU A 457 -3.78 -22.53 4.52
C LEU A 457 -3.35 -24.00 4.61
N PRO A 458 -4.29 -24.95 4.45
CA PRO A 458 -3.99 -26.36 4.60
C PRO A 458 -2.95 -26.81 3.58
N TYR A 459 -1.93 -27.50 4.06
CA TYR A 459 -0.91 -28.13 3.22
C TYR A 459 -1.41 -29.51 2.77
N ASP A 460 -1.51 -29.71 1.45
CA ASP A 460 -1.76 -31.02 0.86
C ASP A 460 -0.42 -31.77 0.77
N THR A 461 -0.34 -32.98 1.32
CA THR A 461 0.88 -33.81 1.30
C THR A 461 1.32 -34.20 -0.11
N HIS A 462 0.43 -34.11 -1.10
CA HIS A 462 0.74 -34.33 -2.51
C HIS A 462 1.15 -33.05 -3.25
N GLU A 463 0.98 -31.89 -2.63
CA GLU A 463 1.41 -30.62 -3.20
C GLU A 463 2.94 -30.47 -3.08
N ASP A 464 3.57 -30.06 -4.18
CA ASP A 464 4.97 -29.65 -4.19
C ASP A 464 5.20 -28.58 -3.10
N LYS A 465 6.14 -28.84 -2.19
CA LYS A 465 6.48 -27.92 -1.10
C LYS A 465 6.77 -26.52 -1.62
N MET A 466 7.41 -26.40 -2.78
CA MET A 466 7.67 -25.10 -3.40
C MET A 466 6.37 -24.38 -3.78
N ALA A 467 5.38 -25.09 -4.31
CA ALA A 467 4.08 -24.54 -4.61
C ALA A 467 3.36 -24.06 -3.33
N TYR A 468 3.41 -24.84 -2.25
CA TYR A 468 2.87 -24.41 -0.96
C TYR A 468 3.56 -23.17 -0.41
N PHE A 469 4.90 -23.12 -0.42
CA PHE A 469 5.64 -21.93 0.05
C PHE A 469 5.32 -20.69 -0.80
N ARG A 470 5.14 -20.82 -2.11
CA ARG A 470 4.67 -19.71 -2.96
C ARG A 470 3.26 -19.25 -2.59
N LYS A 471 2.35 -20.20 -2.32
CA LYS A 471 0.98 -19.89 -1.85
C LYS A 471 1.04 -19.19 -0.49
N LEU A 472 1.82 -19.71 0.45
CA LEU A 472 1.99 -19.15 1.78
C LEU A 472 2.58 -17.74 1.71
N HIS A 473 3.66 -17.52 0.96
CA HIS A 473 4.25 -16.20 0.77
C HIS A 473 3.25 -15.19 0.17
N SER A 474 2.48 -15.61 -0.84
CA SER A 474 1.39 -14.79 -1.40
C SER A 474 0.28 -14.51 -0.38
N PHE A 475 0.02 -15.44 0.52
CA PHE A 475 -1.05 -15.36 1.50
C PHE A 475 -0.70 -14.42 2.66
N LEU A 476 0.53 -14.47 3.17
CA LEU A 476 1.00 -13.65 4.28
C LEU A 476 0.88 -12.14 3.99
N GLY A 477 1.31 -11.70 2.81
CA GLY A 477 1.28 -10.27 2.44
C GLY A 477 -0.11 -9.67 2.17
N MET A 478 -1.15 -10.49 2.09
CA MET A 478 -2.52 -10.07 1.71
C MET A 478 -3.51 -10.02 2.88
N ASN A 479 -3.13 -10.53 4.04
CA ASN A 479 -4.04 -10.75 5.16
C ASN A 479 -3.49 -10.15 6.45
N GLU A 480 -4.41 -9.71 7.32
CA GLU A 480 -4.08 -9.32 8.68
C GLU A 480 -4.21 -10.54 9.61
N PHE A 481 -3.30 -10.63 10.57
CA PHE A 481 -3.24 -11.73 11.52
C PHE A 481 -3.26 -11.20 12.95
N GLU A 482 -3.86 -12.00 13.83
CA GLU A 482 -3.65 -11.94 15.26
C GLU A 482 -2.71 -13.10 15.62
N ILE A 483 -1.51 -12.77 16.07
CA ILE A 483 -0.49 -13.76 16.42
C ILE A 483 -0.22 -13.71 17.93
N THR A 484 0.10 -14.87 18.48
CA THR A 484 0.66 -15.01 19.83
C THR A 484 2.10 -15.47 19.68
N ILE A 485 3.02 -14.68 20.20
CA ILE A 485 4.45 -14.92 20.17
C ILE A 485 5.00 -15.07 21.58
N ILE A 486 6.05 -15.87 21.72
CA ILE A 486 6.74 -16.09 22.99
C ILE A 486 8.24 -15.88 22.82
N LYS A 487 8.84 -15.11 23.73
CA LYS A 487 10.29 -14.91 23.76
C LYS A 487 10.96 -16.17 24.34
N THR A 488 11.84 -16.80 23.59
CA THR A 488 12.45 -18.08 23.95
C THR A 488 13.92 -18.12 23.60
N LYS A 489 14.63 -19.12 24.12
CA LYS A 489 16.04 -19.36 23.76
C LYS A 489 16.10 -20.09 22.43
N LEU A 490 16.88 -19.55 21.50
CA LEU A 490 17.27 -20.18 20.27
C LEU A 490 18.72 -20.61 20.38
N ASP A 491 18.97 -21.89 20.13
CA ASP A 491 20.33 -22.43 20.01
C ASP A 491 20.95 -21.94 18.70
N ILE A 492 22.06 -21.22 18.81
CA ILE A 492 22.84 -20.69 17.68
C ILE A 492 24.16 -21.44 17.50
N SER A 493 24.43 -22.46 18.31
CA SER A 493 25.59 -23.32 18.13
C SER A 493 25.44 -24.08 16.80
N SER A 494 26.27 -23.71 15.83
CA SER A 494 26.26 -24.37 14.53
C SER A 494 26.86 -25.77 14.66
N ALA A 495 26.02 -26.79 14.49
CA ALA A 495 26.34 -28.21 14.31
C ALA A 495 27.48 -28.78 15.18
N LYS A 496 27.10 -29.64 16.13
CA LYS A 496 28.03 -30.42 16.95
C LYS A 496 29.07 -31.10 16.06
N ASN A 497 30.33 -30.71 16.20
CA ASN A 497 31.41 -31.55 15.71
C ASN A 497 31.47 -32.71 16.70
N ASP A 498 31.06 -33.91 16.25
CA ASP A 498 30.93 -35.15 17.05
C ASP A 498 32.21 -35.57 17.83
N THR A 499 33.28 -34.78 17.81
CA THR A 499 34.62 -35.11 18.32
C THR A 499 35.14 -34.21 19.45
N GLN A 500 34.42 -33.17 19.91
CA GLN A 500 34.85 -32.34 21.05
C GLN A 500 33.83 -32.30 22.21
N GLU A 501 34.20 -32.86 23.37
CA GLU A 501 33.33 -33.01 24.55
C GLU A 501 33.03 -31.69 25.33
N ASN A 502 33.54 -30.54 24.90
CA ASN A 502 33.37 -29.24 25.59
C ASN A 502 32.76 -28.17 24.67
N GLU A 503 31.71 -28.51 23.91
CA GLU A 503 30.98 -27.51 23.13
C GLU A 503 30.13 -26.64 24.04
N LEU A 504 30.38 -25.33 23.98
CA LEU A 504 29.59 -24.33 24.67
C LEU A 504 28.27 -24.14 23.92
N GLU A 505 27.17 -24.54 24.54
CA GLU A 505 25.83 -24.24 24.04
C GLU A 505 25.60 -22.72 24.10
N LEU A 506 25.64 -22.07 22.94
CA LEU A 506 25.37 -20.65 22.78
C LEU A 506 23.90 -20.46 22.42
N PHE A 507 23.21 -19.65 23.22
CA PHE A 507 21.81 -19.31 23.02
C PHE A 507 21.65 -17.83 22.72
N THR A 508 20.63 -17.49 21.93
CA THR A 508 20.14 -16.12 21.77
C THR A 508 18.65 -16.04 22.07
N ASP A 509 18.15 -14.86 22.42
CA ASP A 509 16.74 -14.64 22.72
C ASP A 509 15.95 -14.22 21.47
N VAL A 510 15.04 -15.06 21.01
CA VAL A 510 14.20 -14.78 19.84
C VAL A 510 12.72 -14.84 20.15
N TRP A 511 11.90 -14.18 19.33
CA TRP A 511 10.46 -14.39 19.36
C TRP A 511 10.11 -15.63 18.53
N ASN A 512 9.39 -16.58 19.12
CA ASN A 512 8.89 -17.76 18.42
C ASN A 512 7.35 -17.70 18.33
N PHE A 513 6.79 -18.29 17.27
CA PHE A 513 5.35 -18.45 17.14
C PHE A 513 4.78 -19.44 18.16
N GLU A 514 3.69 -19.04 18.83
CA GLU A 514 2.85 -19.94 19.64
C GLU A 514 1.51 -20.22 18.95
N LYS A 515 0.87 -19.18 18.38
CA LYS A 515 -0.43 -19.28 17.70
C LYS A 515 -0.60 -18.22 16.63
N ILE A 516 -1.34 -18.53 15.57
CA ILE A 516 -1.77 -17.57 14.54
C ILE A 516 -3.27 -17.71 14.30
N VAL A 517 -3.96 -16.58 14.11
CA VAL A 517 -5.37 -16.50 13.78
C VAL A 517 -5.55 -15.50 12.66
N LEU A 518 -6.22 -15.91 11.58
CA LEU A 518 -6.60 -15.00 10.50
C LEU A 518 -7.67 -14.03 11.01
N LEU A 519 -7.42 -12.72 10.91
CA LEU A 519 -8.43 -11.73 11.24
C LEU A 519 -9.37 -11.59 10.03
N GLU A 520 -10.63 -11.99 10.21
CA GLU A 520 -11.67 -11.68 9.23
C GLU A 520 -11.76 -10.17 9.10
N LYS A 521 -11.67 -9.66 7.86
CA LYS A 521 -11.96 -8.25 7.59
C LYS A 521 -13.41 -8.02 7.98
N HIS A 522 -13.66 -7.43 9.14
CA HIS A 522 -14.99 -7.01 9.55
C HIS A 522 -15.55 -6.15 8.42
N ASP A 523 -16.60 -6.64 7.76
CA ASP A 523 -17.40 -5.85 6.81
C ASP A 523 -17.82 -4.58 7.55
N ARG A 524 -17.16 -3.46 7.21
CA ARG A 524 -17.50 -2.14 7.74
C ARG A 524 -18.98 -1.91 7.43
N GLN A 525 -19.83 -1.98 8.47
CA GLN A 525 -21.25 -1.64 8.35
C GLN A 525 -21.34 -0.17 7.94
N SER A 526 -21.76 0.07 6.70
CA SER A 526 -21.92 1.38 6.10
C SER A 526 -23.08 2.13 6.77
N ASN A 527 -22.78 3.15 7.58
CA ASN A 527 -23.71 4.26 7.75
C ASN A 527 -23.59 5.19 6.53
N VAL A 528 -24.75 5.55 6.00
CA VAL A 528 -24.97 6.14 4.67
C VAL A 528 -24.45 7.58 4.60
N ILE A 529 -23.27 7.75 4.01
CA ILE A 529 -22.89 8.88 3.13
C ILE A 529 -22.09 8.22 1.99
N GLU A 530 -22.53 8.38 0.74
CA GLU A 530 -22.03 7.63 -0.42
C GLU A 530 -20.50 7.75 -0.60
N PRO A 531 -19.72 6.65 -0.50
CA PRO A 531 -18.31 6.68 -0.85
C PRO A 531 -18.13 6.51 -2.36
N LYS A 532 -17.35 7.41 -2.97
CA LYS A 532 -16.83 7.25 -4.32
C LYS A 532 -15.82 6.10 -4.34
N ARG A 533 -16.08 5.13 -5.21
CA ARG A 533 -15.27 3.92 -5.43
C ARG A 533 -14.00 4.27 -6.22
N HIS A 534 -12.83 4.18 -5.60
CA HIS A 534 -11.56 3.97 -6.30
C HIS A 534 -11.10 2.51 -6.16
N ASN A 535 -10.43 2.03 -7.21
CA ASN A 535 -10.02 0.65 -7.42
C ASN A 535 -8.85 0.27 -6.49
N ASP A 536 -9.09 -0.64 -5.55
CA ASP A 536 -8.04 -1.47 -4.94
C ASP A 536 -8.25 -2.93 -5.36
N GLU A 537 -7.23 -3.53 -5.97
CA GLU A 537 -7.24 -4.87 -6.58
C GLU A 537 -6.78 -5.91 -5.54
N ARG A 538 -7.61 -6.90 -5.13
CA ARG A 538 -8.24 -8.04 -5.82
C ARG A 538 -7.34 -9.29 -5.85
N TYR A 539 -7.84 -10.32 -5.17
CA TYR A 539 -7.68 -11.74 -5.47
C TYR A 539 -7.47 -11.98 -6.97
N HIS A 540 -6.61 -12.95 -7.35
CA HIS A 540 -6.46 -13.40 -8.74
C HIS A 540 -7.79 -13.96 -9.28
N ILE A 541 -8.65 -13.03 -9.66
CA ILE A 541 -9.59 -13.15 -10.74
C ILE A 541 -8.73 -12.84 -11.97
N ASN A 542 -8.79 -13.69 -12.99
CA ASN A 542 -8.11 -13.45 -14.26
C ASN A 542 -8.39 -11.99 -14.70
N GLU A 543 -7.36 -11.17 -14.96
CA GLU A 543 -7.55 -9.76 -15.31
C GLU A 543 -8.48 -9.58 -16.52
N GLU A 544 -8.43 -10.53 -17.46
CA GLU A 544 -9.34 -10.57 -18.60
C GLU A 544 -10.77 -10.75 -18.13
N GLU A 545 -11.00 -11.63 -17.16
CA GLU A 545 -12.30 -11.87 -16.54
C GLU A 545 -12.79 -10.64 -15.77
N VAL A 546 -11.91 -9.94 -15.03
CA VAL A 546 -12.25 -8.66 -14.38
C VAL A 546 -12.65 -7.58 -15.40
N LYS A 547 -11.90 -7.46 -16.50
CA LYS A 547 -12.21 -6.52 -17.60
C LYS A 547 -13.54 -6.88 -18.26
N LEU A 548 -13.78 -8.17 -18.48
CA LEU A 548 -15.05 -8.72 -18.97
C LEU A 548 -16.21 -8.35 -18.04
N ASN A 549 -16.01 -8.55 -16.74
CA ASN A 549 -16.99 -8.29 -15.70
C ASN A 549 -17.35 -6.81 -15.61
N LYS A 550 -16.35 -5.91 -15.71
CA LYS A 550 -16.62 -4.47 -15.82
C LYS A 550 -17.44 -4.19 -17.08
N LYS A 551 -17.01 -4.70 -18.25
CA LYS A 551 -17.72 -4.53 -19.54
C LYS A 551 -19.18 -5.00 -19.46
N PHE A 552 -19.45 -6.13 -18.83
CA PHE A 552 -20.79 -6.68 -18.67
C PHE A 552 -21.67 -5.79 -17.78
N ASN A 553 -21.16 -5.34 -16.63
CA ASN A 553 -21.92 -4.52 -15.69
C ASN A 553 -22.27 -3.13 -16.26
N PHE A 554 -21.41 -2.54 -17.11
CA PHE A 554 -21.72 -1.28 -17.78
C PHE A 554 -22.99 -1.33 -18.64
N GLN A 555 -23.38 -2.51 -19.14
CA GLN A 555 -24.60 -2.66 -19.96
C GLN A 555 -25.88 -2.51 -19.12
N PHE A 556 -25.82 -2.62 -17.80
CA PHE A 556 -26.97 -2.59 -16.88
C PHE A 556 -27.23 -1.22 -16.22
N ILE A 557 -26.43 -0.19 -16.51
CA ILE A 557 -26.58 1.13 -15.86
C ILE A 557 -28.01 1.69 -16.01
N LYS A 558 -28.67 1.45 -17.14
CA LYS A 558 -30.05 1.93 -17.40
C LYS A 558 -31.13 1.10 -16.68
N SER A 559 -30.81 -0.11 -16.24
CA SER A 559 -31.75 -1.07 -15.63
C SER A 559 -31.48 -1.31 -14.14
N ASP A 560 -30.54 -0.59 -13.54
CA ASP A 560 -30.20 -0.78 -12.11
C ASP A 560 -31.36 -0.45 -11.16
N ASN A 561 -32.31 0.38 -11.60
CA ASN A 561 -33.52 0.70 -10.86
C ASN A 561 -34.62 -0.36 -10.99
N ASP A 562 -34.48 -1.34 -11.89
CA ASP A 562 -35.48 -2.39 -12.04
C ASP A 562 -35.50 -3.31 -10.81
N PRO A 563 -36.68 -3.75 -10.34
CA PRO A 563 -36.79 -4.68 -9.23
C PRO A 563 -36.17 -6.04 -9.59
N LYS A 564 -35.32 -6.56 -8.68
CA LYS A 564 -34.67 -7.87 -8.80
C LYS A 564 -35.55 -8.94 -8.16
N ILE A 565 -36.20 -9.74 -9.00
CA ILE A 565 -37.23 -10.69 -8.56
C ILE A 565 -36.97 -12.11 -9.08
N PHE A 566 -37.55 -13.09 -8.40
CA PHE A 566 -37.70 -14.45 -8.93
C PHE A 566 -38.87 -14.53 -9.92
N PHE A 567 -38.90 -15.58 -10.74
CA PHE A 567 -40.00 -15.82 -11.67
C PHE A 567 -41.33 -15.98 -10.93
N ASN A 568 -41.38 -16.71 -9.81
CA ASN A 568 -42.60 -16.85 -9.00
C ASN A 568 -43.12 -15.55 -8.36
N GLU A 569 -42.32 -14.49 -8.31
CA GLU A 569 -42.69 -13.16 -7.79
C GLU A 569 -43.30 -12.28 -8.87
N LEU A 570 -43.18 -12.65 -10.16
CA LEU A 570 -43.75 -11.87 -11.26
C LEU A 570 -45.27 -11.83 -11.16
N ARG A 571 -45.81 -10.61 -11.07
CA ARG A 571 -47.24 -10.31 -11.13
C ARG A 571 -47.46 -9.29 -12.23
N LEU A 572 -48.31 -9.60 -13.21
CA LEU A 572 -48.68 -8.70 -14.30
C LEU A 572 -50.21 -8.63 -14.34
N ASN A 573 -50.75 -7.45 -14.62
CA ASN A 573 -52.16 -7.31 -14.96
C ASN A 573 -52.31 -7.12 -16.48
N PRO A 574 -53.46 -7.48 -17.08
CA PRO A 574 -53.73 -7.22 -18.48
C PRO A 574 -53.57 -5.73 -18.83
N GLY A 575 -52.75 -5.41 -19.84
CA GLY A 575 -52.44 -4.03 -20.24
C GLY A 575 -51.20 -3.43 -19.58
N ASP A 576 -50.75 -3.98 -18.45
CA ASP A 576 -49.57 -3.48 -17.76
C ASP A 576 -48.28 -3.88 -18.49
N MET A 577 -47.31 -2.95 -18.45
CA MET A 577 -45.92 -3.19 -18.85
C MET A 577 -45.04 -3.02 -17.60
N LYS A 578 -44.29 -4.07 -17.25
CA LYS A 578 -43.34 -4.03 -16.13
C LYS A 578 -41.92 -4.24 -16.62
N TYR A 579 -41.02 -3.41 -16.09
CA TYR A 579 -39.59 -3.53 -16.26
C TYR A 579 -39.02 -4.17 -15.00
N ILE A 580 -38.29 -5.27 -15.17
CA ILE A 580 -37.80 -6.10 -14.07
C ILE A 580 -36.43 -6.65 -14.43
N THR A 581 -35.66 -7.07 -13.42
CA THR A 581 -34.45 -7.87 -13.60
C THR A 581 -34.64 -9.25 -12.99
N MET A 582 -34.39 -10.29 -13.77
CA MET A 582 -34.43 -11.69 -13.35
C MET A 582 -33.06 -12.34 -13.54
N PHE A 583 -32.82 -13.40 -12.78
CA PHE A 583 -31.65 -14.26 -12.92
C PHE A 583 -32.12 -15.64 -13.34
N GLY A 584 -31.40 -16.30 -14.24
CA GLY A 584 -31.81 -17.63 -14.69
C GLY A 584 -30.69 -18.41 -15.35
N LEU A 585 -30.76 -19.72 -15.23
CA LEU A 585 -29.96 -20.67 -16.01
C LEU A 585 -30.53 -20.72 -17.44
N LEU A 586 -29.68 -20.52 -18.45
CA LEU A 586 -30.04 -20.68 -19.85
C LEU A 586 -30.24 -22.16 -20.17
N VAL A 587 -31.45 -22.52 -20.59
CA VAL A 587 -31.84 -23.90 -20.86
C VAL A 587 -31.79 -24.18 -22.36
N SER A 588 -32.44 -23.37 -23.17
CA SER A 588 -32.51 -23.56 -24.63
C SER A 588 -32.52 -22.24 -25.39
N LEU A 589 -32.09 -22.30 -26.65
CA LEU A 589 -31.95 -21.15 -27.54
C LEU A 589 -32.21 -21.54 -29.00
N THR A 590 -33.12 -20.83 -29.67
CA THR A 590 -33.51 -21.08 -31.05
C THR A 590 -33.43 -19.84 -31.93
N PHE A 591 -33.03 -20.07 -33.19
CA PHE A 591 -32.86 -19.08 -34.26
C PHE A 591 -33.93 -19.19 -35.35
N GLU A 592 -35.03 -19.92 -35.10
CA GLU A 592 -36.11 -20.12 -36.08
C GLU A 592 -36.67 -18.82 -36.66
N ASN A 593 -36.65 -17.73 -35.88
CA ASN A 593 -37.13 -16.44 -36.33
C ASN A 593 -35.97 -15.52 -36.72
N SER A 594 -36.05 -14.93 -37.93
CA SER A 594 -35.01 -14.00 -38.41
C SER A 594 -34.97 -12.70 -37.62
N SER A 595 -36.09 -12.24 -37.05
CA SER A 595 -36.20 -10.95 -36.37
C SER A 595 -35.75 -10.97 -34.91
N TYR A 596 -35.79 -12.14 -34.26
CA TYR A 596 -35.42 -12.27 -32.86
C TYR A 596 -34.98 -13.69 -32.53
N VAL A 597 -34.12 -13.79 -31.51
CA VAL A 597 -33.73 -15.06 -30.91
C VAL A 597 -34.65 -15.35 -29.74
N SER A 598 -35.14 -16.59 -29.67
CA SER A 598 -36.00 -17.05 -28.60
C SER A 598 -35.20 -17.93 -27.64
N MET A 599 -35.32 -17.67 -26.35
CA MET A 599 -34.55 -18.34 -25.29
C MET A 599 -35.47 -18.81 -24.18
N VAL A 600 -35.10 -19.89 -23.50
CA VAL A 600 -35.77 -20.37 -22.29
C VAL A 600 -34.78 -20.31 -21.13
N PHE A 601 -35.21 -19.67 -20.05
CA PHE A 601 -34.47 -19.59 -18.80
C PHE A 601 -35.26 -20.26 -17.67
N THR A 602 -34.58 -20.64 -16.58
CA THR A 602 -35.24 -21.06 -15.34
C THR A 602 -34.47 -20.58 -14.12
N ASP A 603 -35.20 -20.19 -13.08
CA ASP A 603 -34.69 -19.99 -11.72
C ASP A 603 -35.20 -21.07 -10.75
N PHE A 604 -35.82 -22.12 -11.31
CA PHE A 604 -36.46 -23.23 -10.61
C PHE A 604 -37.57 -22.79 -9.65
N THR A 605 -38.24 -21.67 -9.94
CA THR A 605 -39.47 -21.24 -9.25
C THR A 605 -40.66 -21.34 -10.21
N LYS A 606 -41.86 -21.54 -9.66
CA LYS A 606 -43.08 -21.72 -10.47
C LYS A 606 -43.93 -20.46 -10.50
N ASN A 607 -44.43 -20.09 -11.67
CA ASN A 607 -45.37 -18.99 -11.85
C ASN A 607 -46.59 -19.41 -12.68
N ASN A 608 -47.78 -19.11 -12.20
CA ASN A 608 -49.05 -19.49 -12.83
C ASN A 608 -49.47 -18.60 -14.01
N ILE A 609 -48.66 -17.62 -14.42
CA ILE A 609 -48.94 -16.80 -15.60
C ILE A 609 -48.86 -17.67 -16.86
N GLU A 610 -49.91 -17.64 -17.69
CA GLU A 610 -49.93 -18.34 -18.97
C GLU A 610 -48.85 -17.77 -19.91
N GLN A 611 -48.07 -18.64 -20.55
CA GLN A 611 -47.00 -18.24 -21.46
C GLN A 611 -46.95 -19.13 -22.71
N LYS A 612 -46.08 -18.78 -23.66
CA LYS A 612 -45.81 -19.62 -24.83
C LYS A 612 -45.12 -20.92 -24.38
N TYR A 613 -45.31 -21.99 -25.15
CA TYR A 613 -44.65 -23.27 -24.92
C TYR A 613 -43.12 -23.13 -24.84
N LEU A 614 -42.50 -23.88 -23.92
CA LEU A 614 -41.06 -23.94 -23.67
C LEU A 614 -40.46 -25.08 -24.51
N PHE A 615 -39.69 -24.72 -25.54
CA PHE A 615 -38.99 -25.68 -26.40
C PHE A 615 -37.71 -26.19 -25.72
N ASP A 616 -37.34 -27.45 -25.97
CA ASP A 616 -36.16 -28.12 -25.40
C ASP A 616 -35.95 -27.86 -23.90
N SER A 617 -37.04 -27.89 -23.13
CA SER A 617 -37.09 -27.51 -21.72
C SER A 617 -36.67 -28.65 -20.79
N TYR A 618 -35.45 -29.17 -20.95
CA TYR A 618 -34.86 -30.21 -20.10
C TYR A 618 -33.47 -29.80 -19.57
N LEU A 619 -33.02 -30.43 -18.49
CA LEU A 619 -31.77 -30.10 -17.80
C LEU A 619 -30.73 -31.18 -18.02
N VAL A 620 -29.85 -30.96 -19.01
CA VAL A 620 -28.80 -31.86 -19.50
C VAL A 620 -29.37 -33.16 -20.08
N ASP A 621 -30.07 -33.94 -19.25
CA ASP A 621 -30.81 -35.14 -19.64
C ASP A 621 -32.26 -34.81 -20.04
N THR A 622 -32.66 -35.34 -21.18
CA THR A 622 -34.02 -35.29 -21.74
C THR A 622 -35.11 -35.82 -20.80
N MET A 623 -34.77 -36.71 -19.85
CA MET A 623 -35.72 -37.23 -18.87
C MET A 623 -36.09 -36.20 -17.79
N ARG A 624 -35.22 -35.21 -17.54
CA ARG A 624 -35.44 -34.18 -16.51
C ARG A 624 -35.98 -32.90 -17.14
N ARG A 625 -37.27 -32.94 -17.46
CA ARG A 625 -37.99 -31.78 -18.01
C ARG A 625 -38.33 -30.74 -16.94
N LEU A 626 -38.36 -29.49 -17.37
CA LEU A 626 -38.93 -28.37 -16.64
C LEU A 626 -40.43 -28.35 -16.87
N ASP A 627 -41.18 -28.01 -15.83
CA ASP A 627 -42.60 -27.76 -15.98
C ASP A 627 -42.83 -26.49 -16.82
N SER A 628 -43.96 -26.44 -17.53
CA SER A 628 -44.31 -25.29 -18.38
C SER A 628 -44.44 -23.97 -17.61
N ASN A 629 -44.61 -24.05 -16.29
CA ASN A 629 -44.72 -22.92 -15.38
C ASN A 629 -43.42 -22.65 -14.59
N GLU A 630 -42.33 -23.35 -14.90
CA GLU A 630 -41.07 -23.27 -14.16
C GLU A 630 -39.90 -22.68 -14.95
N GLY A 631 -39.92 -22.86 -16.27
CA GLY A 631 -39.13 -22.03 -17.17
C GLY A 631 -39.90 -20.79 -17.59
N PHE A 632 -39.21 -19.78 -18.12
CA PHE A 632 -39.83 -18.63 -18.74
C PHE A 632 -39.18 -18.33 -20.09
N ARG A 633 -40.02 -18.08 -21.09
CA ARG A 633 -39.58 -17.79 -22.46
C ARG A 633 -39.29 -16.30 -22.64
N VAL A 634 -38.12 -16.00 -23.18
CA VAL A 634 -37.63 -14.64 -23.41
C VAL A 634 -37.31 -14.46 -24.89
N MET A 635 -37.77 -13.35 -25.47
CA MET A 635 -37.41 -12.96 -26.84
C MET A 635 -36.36 -11.84 -26.80
N MET A 636 -35.36 -11.90 -27.67
CA MET A 636 -34.32 -10.89 -27.77
C MET A 636 -34.11 -10.52 -29.24
N TYR A 637 -34.18 -9.23 -29.56
CA TYR A 637 -33.91 -8.75 -30.91
C TYR A 637 -32.45 -9.03 -31.32
N GLN A 638 -32.20 -9.23 -32.60
CA GLN A 638 -30.89 -9.63 -33.12
C GLN A 638 -29.75 -8.70 -32.70
N ASP A 639 -29.99 -7.39 -32.65
CA ASP A 639 -28.96 -6.41 -32.25
C ASP A 639 -28.53 -6.60 -30.79
N HIS A 640 -29.47 -6.87 -29.89
CA HIS A 640 -29.18 -7.19 -28.50
C HIS A 640 -28.55 -8.57 -28.35
N PHE A 641 -29.01 -9.53 -29.17
CA PHE A 641 -28.45 -10.86 -29.18
C PHE A 641 -27.00 -10.89 -29.63
N ARG A 642 -26.60 -10.06 -30.60
CA ARG A 642 -25.19 -9.93 -31.01
C ARG A 642 -24.29 -9.59 -29.83
N SER A 643 -24.69 -8.62 -28.99
CA SER A 643 -23.90 -8.25 -27.81
C SER A 643 -23.86 -9.38 -26.76
N PHE A 644 -24.98 -10.07 -26.55
CA PHE A 644 -25.00 -11.24 -25.65
C PHE A 644 -24.13 -12.39 -26.18
N ASN A 645 -24.16 -12.64 -27.49
CA ASN A 645 -23.35 -13.66 -28.16
C ASN A 645 -21.85 -13.31 -28.04
N GLU A 646 -21.44 -12.06 -28.27
CA GLU A 646 -20.07 -11.60 -28.06
C GLU A 646 -19.58 -11.82 -26.61
N ASN A 647 -20.44 -11.55 -25.62
CA ASN A 647 -20.13 -11.79 -24.22
C ASN A 647 -19.87 -13.28 -23.94
N VAL A 648 -20.66 -14.18 -24.55
CA VAL A 648 -20.45 -15.63 -24.43
C VAL A 648 -19.20 -16.09 -25.20
N THR A 649 -18.97 -15.55 -26.40
CA THR A 649 -17.75 -15.80 -27.19
C THR A 649 -16.50 -15.43 -26.41
N SER A 650 -16.51 -14.34 -25.64
CA SER A 650 -15.37 -13.98 -24.81
C SER A 650 -15.08 -14.94 -23.64
N ILE A 651 -16.05 -15.76 -23.22
CA ILE A 651 -15.90 -16.74 -22.14
C ILE A 651 -15.51 -18.13 -22.67
N TYR A 652 -16.00 -18.50 -23.85
CA TYR A 652 -15.79 -19.83 -24.44
C TYR A 652 -14.82 -19.86 -25.62
N GLY A 653 -14.41 -18.70 -26.14
CA GLY A 653 -13.65 -18.57 -27.39
C GLY A 653 -14.48 -18.89 -28.64
N MET A 654 -15.78 -19.16 -28.50
CA MET A 654 -16.68 -19.52 -29.59
C MET A 654 -18.10 -19.03 -29.31
N ASP A 655 -18.84 -18.73 -30.38
CA ASP A 655 -20.20 -18.20 -30.30
C ASP A 655 -21.25 -19.31 -30.06
N PHE A 656 -22.52 -18.94 -29.91
CA PHE A 656 -23.60 -19.92 -29.68
C PHE A 656 -23.75 -20.94 -30.80
N HIS A 657 -23.37 -20.61 -32.04
CA HIS A 657 -23.35 -21.56 -33.15
C HIS A 657 -22.20 -22.58 -32.98
N GLY A 658 -21.01 -22.12 -32.60
CA GLY A 658 -19.87 -22.99 -32.29
C GLY A 658 -20.09 -23.88 -31.06
N LEU A 659 -20.82 -23.38 -30.06
CA LEU A 659 -21.24 -24.17 -28.90
C LEU A 659 -22.28 -25.25 -29.24
N LYS A 660 -22.96 -25.16 -30.38
CA LYS A 660 -23.98 -26.13 -30.81
C LYS A 660 -23.31 -27.42 -31.33
N LYS A 661 -22.77 -28.24 -30.42
CA LYS A 661 -22.16 -29.54 -30.74
C LYS A 661 -23.19 -30.63 -31.12
N SER A 662 -24.46 -30.44 -30.77
CA SER A 662 -25.55 -31.37 -31.00
C SER A 662 -26.66 -30.71 -31.82
N TRP A 663 -27.50 -31.50 -32.48
CA TRP A 663 -28.68 -31.01 -33.22
C TRP A 663 -29.74 -30.34 -32.32
N THR A 664 -29.60 -30.48 -30.99
CA THR A 664 -30.51 -29.95 -29.97
C THR A 664 -30.35 -28.45 -29.79
N GLU A 665 -31.43 -27.78 -29.39
CA GLU A 665 -31.44 -26.35 -29.05
C GLU A 665 -31.14 -26.11 -27.55
N ASN A 666 -30.84 -27.18 -26.82
CA ASN A 666 -30.55 -27.14 -25.39
C ASN A 666 -29.07 -26.78 -25.10
N TYR A 667 -28.87 -25.80 -24.21
CA TYR A 667 -27.57 -25.29 -23.76
C TYR A 667 -27.34 -25.50 -22.26
N SER A 668 -28.23 -26.21 -21.56
CA SER A 668 -28.14 -26.39 -20.10
C SER A 668 -26.87 -27.12 -19.65
N LYS A 669 -26.21 -27.90 -20.53
CA LYS A 669 -24.91 -28.54 -20.24
C LYS A 669 -23.77 -27.56 -19.96
N TYR A 670 -23.90 -26.30 -20.39
CA TYR A 670 -22.87 -25.29 -20.19
C TYR A 670 -22.99 -24.54 -18.87
N GLY A 671 -24.10 -24.71 -18.13
CA GLY A 671 -24.29 -24.02 -16.86
C GLY A 671 -24.39 -22.50 -16.96
N ILE A 672 -24.70 -21.93 -18.12
CA ILE A 672 -24.68 -20.47 -18.34
C ILE A 672 -25.79 -19.81 -17.51
N VAL A 673 -25.41 -19.12 -16.44
CA VAL A 673 -26.34 -18.32 -15.62
C VAL A 673 -26.26 -16.85 -16.02
N CYS A 674 -27.41 -16.22 -16.25
CA CYS A 674 -27.51 -14.87 -16.75
C CYS A 674 -28.25 -13.92 -15.80
N LYS A 675 -27.85 -12.64 -15.80
CA LYS A 675 -28.65 -11.50 -15.33
C LYS A 675 -29.39 -10.94 -16.54
N ILE A 676 -30.71 -10.80 -16.44
CA ILE A 676 -31.58 -10.48 -17.58
C ILE A 676 -32.50 -9.32 -17.21
N SER A 677 -32.35 -8.18 -17.89
CA SER A 677 -33.29 -7.07 -17.79
C SER A 677 -34.42 -7.29 -18.80
N LEU A 678 -35.64 -7.41 -18.29
CA LEU A 678 -36.83 -7.77 -19.05
C LEU A 678 -37.82 -6.62 -19.11
N SER A 679 -38.54 -6.57 -20.22
CA SER A 679 -39.78 -5.83 -20.42
C SER A 679 -40.90 -6.86 -20.58
N CYS A 680 -41.72 -7.00 -19.55
CA CYS A 680 -42.81 -7.99 -19.51
C CYS A 680 -44.16 -7.30 -19.71
N LYS A 681 -44.96 -7.83 -20.64
CA LYS A 681 -46.37 -7.43 -20.85
C LYS A 681 -47.20 -8.63 -21.25
N PHE A 682 -48.52 -8.54 -21.11
CA PHE A 682 -49.41 -9.51 -21.75
C PHE A 682 -49.54 -9.23 -23.25
N PHE A 683 -49.47 -10.27 -24.06
CA PHE A 683 -49.80 -10.22 -25.48
C PHE A 683 -50.70 -11.41 -25.81
N LYS A 684 -51.94 -11.13 -26.22
CA LYS A 684 -52.98 -12.15 -26.46
C LYS A 684 -53.16 -13.10 -25.26
N GLY A 685 -53.25 -12.55 -24.05
CA GLY A 685 -53.43 -13.31 -22.81
C GLY A 685 -52.18 -14.05 -22.28
N LYS A 686 -51.07 -14.06 -23.05
CA LYS A 686 -49.84 -14.76 -22.66
C LYS A 686 -48.73 -13.81 -22.27
N LEU A 687 -47.85 -14.25 -21.38
CA LEU A 687 -46.63 -13.56 -21.01
C LEU A 687 -45.77 -13.34 -22.25
N ASN A 688 -45.45 -12.08 -22.50
CA ASN A 688 -44.49 -11.66 -23.50
C ASN A 688 -43.33 -10.95 -22.79
N ALA A 689 -42.25 -11.69 -22.56
CA ALA A 689 -41.03 -11.16 -21.96
C ALA A 689 -39.99 -10.86 -23.06
N ILE A 690 -39.61 -9.59 -23.18
CA ILE A 690 -38.60 -9.13 -24.13
C ILE A 690 -37.35 -8.72 -23.34
N SER A 691 -36.20 -9.29 -23.69
CA SER A 691 -34.93 -8.89 -23.09
C SER A 691 -34.43 -7.58 -23.67
N ARG A 692 -34.09 -6.65 -22.78
CA ARG A 692 -33.40 -5.39 -23.11
C ARG A 692 -31.89 -5.56 -23.00
N VAL A 693 -31.44 -6.29 -22.00
CA VAL A 693 -30.02 -6.56 -21.72
C VAL A 693 -29.91 -7.95 -21.09
N CYS A 694 -28.91 -8.73 -21.49
CA CYS A 694 -28.61 -10.03 -20.93
C CYS A 694 -27.10 -10.21 -20.85
N ILE A 695 -26.59 -10.52 -19.66
CA ILE A 695 -25.16 -10.79 -19.44
C ILE A 695 -24.97 -12.13 -18.72
N PRO A 696 -23.95 -12.91 -19.10
CA PRO A 696 -23.50 -14.06 -18.32
C PRO A 696 -22.89 -13.60 -16.98
N ILE A 697 -23.14 -14.36 -15.90
CA ILE A 697 -22.60 -14.11 -14.57
C ILE A 697 -21.57 -15.17 -14.24
N LEU A 698 -20.31 -14.79 -14.28
CA LEU A 698 -19.20 -15.66 -13.88
C LEU A 698 -19.12 -15.79 -12.35
N GLN A 699 -18.53 -16.88 -11.86
CA GLN A 699 -18.34 -17.10 -10.42
C GLN A 699 -17.59 -15.94 -9.75
N SER A 700 -16.59 -15.38 -10.43
CA SER A 700 -15.82 -14.22 -9.96
C SER A 700 -16.65 -12.95 -9.74
N ASN A 701 -17.82 -12.84 -10.37
CA ASN A 701 -18.72 -11.70 -10.20
C ASN A 701 -19.54 -11.74 -8.93
N TYR A 702 -19.62 -12.88 -8.25
CA TYR A 702 -20.52 -13.05 -7.11
C TYR A 702 -20.35 -11.96 -6.04
N LEU A 703 -19.11 -11.58 -5.72
CA LEU A 703 -18.81 -10.54 -4.71
C LEU A 703 -19.22 -9.12 -5.14
N ASN A 704 -19.35 -8.87 -6.44
CA ASN A 704 -19.75 -7.56 -6.97
C ASN A 704 -21.28 -7.38 -7.01
N LEU A 705 -22.05 -8.45 -6.80
CA LEU A 705 -23.51 -8.43 -6.80
C LEU A 705 -24.06 -7.88 -5.47
N SER A 706 -25.24 -7.26 -5.52
CA SER A 706 -25.97 -6.88 -4.30
C SER A 706 -26.41 -8.12 -3.51
N LYS A 707 -26.64 -7.97 -2.19
CA LYS A 707 -27.09 -9.07 -1.32
C LYS A 707 -28.34 -9.79 -1.83
N ARG A 708 -29.28 -9.05 -2.44
CA ARG A 708 -30.49 -9.62 -3.04
C ARG A 708 -30.16 -10.48 -4.27
N GLU A 709 -29.27 -10.02 -5.13
CA GLU A 709 -28.84 -10.75 -6.33
C GLU A 709 -28.06 -12.00 -5.96
N GLN A 710 -27.14 -11.89 -4.98
CA GLN A 710 -26.42 -13.01 -4.40
C GLN A 710 -27.38 -14.08 -3.87
N PHE A 711 -28.41 -13.67 -3.13
CA PHE A 711 -29.43 -14.59 -2.60
C PHE A 711 -30.21 -15.31 -3.71
N ILE A 712 -30.61 -14.60 -4.78
CA ILE A 712 -31.30 -15.21 -5.92
C ILE A 712 -30.40 -16.25 -6.58
N LEU A 713 -29.15 -15.87 -6.83
CA LEU A 713 -28.16 -16.69 -7.51
C LEU A 713 -27.79 -17.95 -6.70
N GLU A 714 -27.63 -17.81 -5.37
CA GLU A 714 -27.48 -18.93 -4.44
C GLU A 714 -28.59 -19.98 -4.58
N LYS A 715 -29.85 -19.52 -4.68
CA LYS A 715 -31.00 -20.42 -4.84
C LYS A 715 -31.00 -21.12 -6.19
N ILE A 716 -30.57 -20.44 -7.25
CA ILE A 716 -30.41 -21.03 -8.59
C ILE A 716 -29.33 -22.11 -8.53
N TYR A 717 -28.16 -21.83 -7.95
CA TYR A 717 -27.07 -22.80 -7.83
C TYR A 717 -27.51 -24.03 -7.04
N TYR A 718 -28.09 -23.83 -5.85
CA TYR A 718 -28.54 -24.92 -4.99
C TYR A 718 -29.59 -25.81 -5.68
N LYS A 719 -30.60 -25.20 -6.31
CA LYS A 719 -31.65 -25.96 -6.99
C LYS A 719 -31.17 -26.63 -8.27
N GLY A 720 -30.28 -25.98 -9.02
CA GLY A 720 -29.66 -26.57 -10.22
C GLY A 720 -28.93 -27.86 -9.88
N ILE A 721 -28.10 -27.84 -8.85
CA ILE A 721 -27.29 -28.99 -8.43
C ILE A 721 -28.15 -30.12 -7.89
N LYS A 722 -29.17 -29.78 -7.11
CA LYS A 722 -30.12 -30.78 -6.61
C LYS A 722 -30.91 -31.45 -7.74
N ARG A 723 -31.15 -30.71 -8.83
CA ARG A 723 -32.04 -31.13 -9.92
C ARG A 723 -31.33 -31.72 -11.13
N ILE A 724 -30.06 -31.41 -11.36
CA ILE A 724 -29.24 -32.08 -12.38
C ILE A 724 -28.68 -33.36 -11.76
N HIS A 725 -28.64 -34.47 -12.50
CA HIS A 725 -28.08 -35.69 -11.94
C HIS A 725 -26.57 -35.56 -11.78
N GLN A 726 -26.01 -36.15 -10.72
CA GLN A 726 -24.58 -36.03 -10.43
C GLN A 726 -23.71 -36.66 -11.53
N SER A 727 -24.18 -37.74 -12.19
CA SER A 727 -23.46 -38.31 -13.35
C SER A 727 -23.35 -37.30 -14.49
N ASP A 728 -24.44 -36.62 -14.80
CA ASP A 728 -24.51 -35.70 -15.94
C ASP A 728 -23.69 -34.45 -15.64
N LEU A 729 -23.75 -33.96 -14.40
CA LEU A 729 -22.94 -32.83 -13.96
C LEU A 729 -21.44 -33.16 -13.99
N SER A 730 -21.06 -34.40 -13.66
CA SER A 730 -19.65 -34.82 -13.68
C SER A 730 -19.04 -34.83 -15.08
N GLU A 731 -19.84 -35.08 -16.12
CA GLU A 731 -19.39 -35.04 -17.52
C GLU A 731 -19.10 -33.59 -17.97
N TYR A 732 -19.88 -32.63 -17.49
CA TYR A 732 -19.81 -31.22 -17.89
C TYR A 732 -19.22 -30.29 -16.82
N ILE A 733 -18.53 -30.85 -15.82
CA ILE A 733 -18.10 -30.09 -14.63
C ILE A 733 -17.23 -28.88 -14.98
N LYS A 734 -16.33 -29.02 -15.96
CA LYS A 734 -15.43 -27.94 -16.42
C LYS A 734 -16.17 -26.76 -17.03
N ASP A 735 -17.28 -27.01 -17.72
CA ASP A 735 -18.10 -25.95 -18.30
C ASP A 735 -18.90 -25.23 -17.20
N TYR A 736 -19.38 -26.01 -16.24
CA TYR A 736 -20.14 -25.58 -15.08
C TYR A 736 -19.32 -24.76 -14.07
N GLU A 737 -18.04 -25.10 -13.88
CA GLU A 737 -17.08 -24.38 -13.02
C GLU A 737 -16.94 -22.88 -13.38
N LYS A 738 -17.21 -22.50 -14.63
CA LYS A 738 -17.17 -21.08 -15.04
C LYS A 738 -18.24 -20.22 -14.36
N TYR A 739 -19.40 -20.82 -14.07
CA TYR A 739 -20.60 -20.11 -13.61
C TYR A 739 -21.03 -20.47 -12.19
N PHE A 740 -20.65 -21.64 -11.71
CA PHE A 740 -21.10 -22.19 -10.43
C PHE A 740 -19.90 -22.46 -9.49
N PRO A 741 -20.06 -22.22 -8.18
CA PRO A 741 -19.00 -22.45 -7.20
C PRO A 741 -18.92 -23.92 -6.76
N TYR A 742 -18.25 -24.75 -7.57
CA TYR A 742 -18.09 -26.19 -7.32
C TYR A 742 -16.76 -26.59 -6.69
N TYR A 743 -16.77 -27.74 -6.03
CA TYR A 743 -15.58 -28.56 -5.83
C TYR A 743 -15.94 -30.05 -5.91
N GLN A 744 -15.04 -30.85 -6.47
CA GLN A 744 -15.19 -32.29 -6.58
C GLN A 744 -14.48 -32.96 -5.41
N HIS A 745 -15.22 -33.65 -4.55
CA HIS A 745 -14.60 -34.54 -3.56
C HIS A 745 -14.05 -35.76 -4.26
N LYS A 746 -12.74 -36.02 -4.10
CA LYS A 746 -12.14 -37.30 -4.46
C LYS A 746 -11.95 -38.10 -3.18
N ASP A 747 -12.96 -38.86 -2.79
CA ASP A 747 -12.80 -39.83 -1.71
C ASP A 747 -11.88 -40.97 -2.18
N GLU A 748 -10.72 -41.10 -1.54
CA GLU A 748 -9.70 -42.10 -1.87
C GLU A 748 -10.11 -43.54 -1.51
N ASN A 749 -11.16 -43.69 -0.68
CA ASN A 749 -11.57 -44.98 -0.15
C ASN A 749 -12.95 -45.42 -0.71
N HIS A 750 -12.91 -46.18 -1.80
CA HIS A 750 -13.93 -47.17 -2.19
C HIS A 750 -15.38 -46.66 -2.38
N SER A 751 -15.68 -46.05 -3.53
CA SER A 751 -16.76 -46.43 -4.47
C SER A 751 -17.02 -45.29 -5.49
N ARG A 752 -17.37 -45.64 -6.73
CA ARG A 752 -17.31 -44.84 -7.97
C ARG A 752 -18.25 -43.61 -8.07
N GLN A 753 -18.60 -42.95 -6.97
CA GLN A 753 -19.47 -41.78 -7.02
C GLN A 753 -18.69 -40.52 -6.64
N ASN A 754 -18.18 -39.84 -7.66
CA ASN A 754 -17.71 -38.46 -7.52
C ASN A 754 -18.90 -37.60 -7.08
N MET A 755 -18.95 -37.24 -5.80
CA MET A 755 -19.99 -36.37 -5.27
C MET A 755 -19.56 -34.91 -5.51
N VAL A 756 -20.38 -34.15 -6.26
CA VAL A 756 -20.18 -32.72 -6.46
C VAL A 756 -20.96 -31.97 -5.39
N SER A 757 -20.26 -31.19 -4.56
CA SER A 757 -20.85 -30.30 -3.56
C SER A 757 -20.57 -28.83 -3.87
N ILE A 758 -21.44 -27.97 -3.36
CA ILE A 758 -21.27 -26.51 -3.43
C ILE A 758 -20.17 -26.12 -2.44
N LEU A 759 -19.24 -25.28 -2.87
CA LEU A 759 -18.25 -24.67 -1.97
C LEU A 759 -18.94 -24.00 -0.79
N ASP A 760 -18.33 -24.04 0.40
CA ASP A 760 -18.80 -23.24 1.52
C ASP A 760 -18.82 -21.74 1.13
N LYS A 761 -19.80 -20.97 1.63
CA LYS A 761 -20.05 -19.57 1.24
C LYS A 761 -18.81 -18.70 1.35
N LYS A 762 -17.94 -18.99 2.33
CA LYS A 762 -16.65 -18.30 2.56
C LYS A 762 -15.65 -18.39 1.40
N TYR A 763 -15.90 -19.28 0.43
CA TYR A 763 -15.06 -19.47 -0.75
C TYR A 763 -15.67 -18.95 -2.06
N TRP A 764 -16.88 -18.37 -2.03
CA TRP A 764 -17.52 -17.89 -3.24
C TRP A 764 -16.84 -16.62 -3.76
N GLY A 765 -16.72 -16.49 -5.09
CA GLY A 765 -16.00 -15.40 -5.74
C GLY A 765 -14.46 -15.49 -5.70
N LYS A 766 -13.90 -16.57 -5.11
CA LYS A 766 -12.47 -16.89 -5.19
C LYS A 766 -12.25 -17.86 -6.34
N SER A 767 -11.55 -17.42 -7.40
CA SER A 767 -11.22 -18.30 -8.53
C SER A 767 -10.10 -19.26 -8.12
N PHE A 768 -10.35 -20.57 -8.28
CA PHE A 768 -9.34 -21.61 -8.10
C PHE A 768 -8.84 -22.05 -9.47
N VAL A 769 -7.75 -21.45 -9.94
CA VAL A 769 -7.11 -21.91 -11.18
C VAL A 769 -6.22 -23.11 -10.83
N TYR A 770 -6.69 -24.32 -11.16
CA TYR A 770 -5.84 -25.50 -11.19
C TYR A 770 -5.08 -25.53 -12.52
N GLU A 771 -3.87 -24.96 -12.56
CA GLU A 771 -2.95 -25.21 -13.67
C GLU A 771 -2.41 -26.63 -13.54
N LYS A 772 -3.03 -27.56 -14.27
CA LYS A 772 -2.47 -28.89 -14.50
C LYS A 772 -1.45 -28.76 -15.62
N HIS A 773 -0.16 -28.77 -15.28
CA HIS A 773 0.88 -29.04 -16.27
C HIS A 773 0.75 -30.51 -16.70
N ASN A 774 0.14 -30.74 -17.86
CA ASN A 774 0.27 -32.02 -18.55
C ASN A 774 1.54 -31.95 -19.40
N GLU A 775 2.58 -32.67 -18.96
CA GLU A 775 3.59 -33.20 -19.87
C GLU A 775 2.98 -34.37 -20.66
N GLU A 776 3.50 -34.60 -21.87
CA GLU A 776 3.11 -35.61 -22.87
C GLU A 776 2.03 -35.17 -23.89
N ASP A 777 2.47 -34.57 -25.01
CA ASP A 777 2.67 -35.35 -26.25
C ASP A 777 3.34 -34.48 -27.33
N THR A 778 4.53 -34.91 -27.77
CA THR A 778 5.28 -34.34 -28.88
C THR A 778 4.68 -34.77 -30.21
N THR A 779 4.10 -33.84 -30.97
CA THR A 779 4.25 -33.85 -32.43
C THR A 779 4.40 -32.42 -32.97
N THR A 780 5.38 -32.29 -33.85
CA THR A 780 5.91 -31.08 -34.46
C THR A 780 4.88 -30.28 -35.26
N THR A 781 4.73 -28.99 -34.96
CA THR A 781 4.51 -27.97 -36.00
C THR A 781 5.10 -26.64 -35.57
N THR A 782 6.16 -26.26 -36.28
CA THR A 782 6.91 -25.02 -36.12
C THR A 782 6.03 -23.83 -36.48
N THR A 783 5.74 -22.96 -35.51
CA THR A 783 5.39 -21.57 -35.80
C THR A 783 5.91 -20.68 -34.68
N ASN A 784 6.88 -19.84 -35.04
CA ASN A 784 7.47 -18.80 -34.20
C ASN A 784 6.38 -17.93 -33.57
N ASN A 785 6.29 -17.93 -32.25
CA ASN A 785 5.77 -16.81 -31.49
C ASN A 785 6.52 -16.72 -30.15
N ASN A 786 7.45 -15.77 -30.09
CA ASN A 786 8.12 -15.35 -28.86
C ASN A 786 7.10 -14.69 -27.95
N ASN A 787 6.56 -15.42 -26.96
CA ASN A 787 5.87 -14.85 -25.80
C ASN A 787 5.70 -15.84 -24.63
N ASN A 788 6.68 -16.71 -24.38
CA ASN A 788 6.70 -17.56 -23.18
C ASN A 788 7.81 -17.11 -22.23
N ASN A 789 7.49 -16.17 -21.33
CA ASN A 789 8.41 -15.73 -20.27
C ASN A 789 7.71 -15.57 -18.90
N SER A 790 6.78 -16.48 -18.56
CA SER A 790 6.11 -16.50 -17.24
C SER A 790 6.91 -17.20 -16.13
N ASN A 791 7.95 -17.98 -16.47
CA ASN A 791 8.83 -18.63 -15.48
C ASN A 791 10.00 -17.74 -14.98
N ASP A 792 10.16 -16.52 -15.51
CA ASP A 792 11.23 -15.59 -15.12
C ASP A 792 10.86 -14.67 -13.94
N ILE A 793 9.65 -14.77 -13.40
CA ILE A 793 9.16 -13.92 -12.29
C ILE A 793 10.06 -14.03 -11.05
N PHE A 794 10.69 -15.19 -10.80
CA PHE A 794 11.63 -15.37 -9.68
C PHE A 794 13.11 -15.09 -10.03
N LYS A 795 13.51 -14.97 -11.30
CA LYS A 795 14.96 -14.76 -11.63
C LYS A 795 15.43 -13.31 -11.47
N ASN A 796 14.54 -12.34 -11.63
CA ASN A 796 14.90 -10.91 -11.63
C ASN A 796 14.82 -10.25 -10.24
N VAL A 797 14.70 -11.04 -9.16
CA VAL A 797 14.17 -10.57 -7.86
C VAL A 797 15.24 -10.39 -6.79
N TYR A 798 16.43 -10.94 -6.98
CA TYR A 798 17.37 -11.02 -5.89
C TYR A 798 18.34 -9.84 -5.88
N GLN A 799 18.76 -9.43 -4.67
CA GLN A 799 19.85 -8.49 -4.41
C GLN A 799 21.08 -8.83 -5.23
N LYS A 800 21.49 -7.98 -6.18
CA LYS A 800 22.90 -8.00 -6.56
C LYS A 800 23.61 -7.40 -5.35
N ILE A 801 24.50 -8.15 -4.69
CA ILE A 801 25.43 -7.48 -3.76
C ILE A 801 26.07 -6.36 -4.59
N PRO A 802 26.01 -5.10 -4.13
CA PRO A 802 26.65 -4.03 -4.87
C PRO A 802 28.10 -4.42 -5.04
N GLY A 803 28.49 -4.74 -6.28
CA GLY A 803 29.91 -4.89 -6.59
C GLY A 803 30.58 -3.56 -6.25
N ILE A 804 31.85 -3.57 -5.84
CA ILE A 804 32.55 -2.30 -5.62
C ILE A 804 32.46 -1.42 -6.86
N ASP A 805 32.44 -1.99 -8.07
CA ASP A 805 32.24 -1.24 -9.32
C ASP A 805 30.89 -0.48 -9.39
N GLU A 806 29.82 -1.01 -8.78
CA GLU A 806 28.52 -0.33 -8.71
C GLU A 806 28.50 0.76 -7.62
N LEU A 807 29.37 0.60 -6.62
CA LEU A 807 29.60 1.51 -5.52
C LEU A 807 30.54 2.67 -5.90
N VAL A 808 31.50 2.43 -6.81
CA VAL A 808 32.54 3.38 -7.27
C VAL A 808 31.94 4.63 -7.96
N GLY A 809 30.69 4.56 -8.43
CA GLY A 809 29.97 5.71 -9.00
C GLY A 809 29.20 6.58 -7.98
N ARG A 810 29.15 6.21 -6.70
CA ARG A 810 28.38 6.92 -5.66
C ARG A 810 29.31 7.43 -4.56
N LYS A 811 29.03 8.62 -4.02
CA LYS A 811 29.76 9.16 -2.86
C LYS A 811 29.44 8.30 -1.62
N ILE A 812 30.30 7.33 -1.32
CA ILE A 812 30.13 6.43 -0.18
C ILE A 812 30.90 6.97 1.02
N SER A 813 30.23 7.07 2.17
CA SER A 813 30.91 7.34 3.43
C SER A 813 31.34 6.02 4.06
N PHE A 814 32.60 5.96 4.50
CA PHE A 814 33.13 4.90 5.35
C PHE A 814 32.97 5.29 6.81
N ASP A 815 32.40 4.40 7.62
CA ASP A 815 32.24 4.58 9.07
C ASP A 815 32.86 3.38 9.79
N LYS A 816 33.81 3.62 10.69
CA LYS A 816 34.34 2.58 11.58
C LYS A 816 33.45 2.57 12.81
N ASN A 817 32.57 1.56 12.91
CA ASN A 817 31.64 1.48 14.01
C ASN A 817 31.45 0.02 14.43
N ASP A 818 32.14 -0.35 15.50
CA ASP A 818 32.07 -1.70 16.08
C ASP A 818 30.83 -1.88 16.97
N ASN A 819 29.98 -0.86 17.15
CA ASN A 819 28.78 -0.97 18.00
C ASN A 819 27.62 -1.65 17.24
N ILE A 820 27.61 -3.00 17.23
CA ILE A 820 26.57 -3.82 16.59
C ILE A 820 25.13 -3.42 17.01
N PRO A 821 24.81 -3.19 18.30
CA PRO A 821 23.48 -2.71 18.68
C PRO A 821 23.06 -1.42 17.96
N LEU A 822 23.98 -0.45 17.85
CA LEU A 822 23.71 0.78 17.10
C LEU A 822 23.56 0.54 15.60
N LEU A 823 24.32 -0.40 15.02
CA LEU A 823 24.17 -0.78 13.62
C LEU A 823 22.77 -1.36 13.36
N ASN A 824 22.32 -2.30 14.18
CA ASN A 824 21.00 -2.92 14.05
C ASN A 824 19.85 -1.89 14.11
N MET A 825 20.00 -0.81 14.89
CA MET A 825 18.98 0.23 15.03
C MET A 825 19.03 1.34 13.97
N ARG A 826 20.10 1.45 13.17
CA ARG A 826 20.24 2.56 12.19
C ARG A 826 19.40 2.30 10.93
N SER A 827 18.47 3.21 10.66
CA SER A 827 17.89 3.41 9.33
C SER A 827 18.85 4.29 8.52
N THR A 828 19.55 3.71 7.54
CA THR A 828 20.50 4.46 6.71
C THR A 828 19.86 4.83 5.38
N GLU A 829 19.67 6.13 5.12
CA GLU A 829 19.09 6.67 3.89
C GLU A 829 20.01 6.56 2.66
N PHE A 830 21.29 6.17 2.84
CA PHE A 830 22.30 6.07 1.78
C PHE A 830 23.20 4.83 1.96
N PRO A 831 23.81 4.28 0.88
CA PRO A 831 24.78 3.20 1.00
C PRO A 831 26.00 3.69 1.78
N LYS A 832 26.13 3.23 3.03
CA LYS A 832 27.30 3.47 3.90
C LYS A 832 28.03 2.15 4.09
N LEU A 833 29.36 2.20 4.01
CA LEU A 833 30.20 1.06 4.31
C LEU A 833 30.61 1.13 5.78
N PHE A 834 30.38 0.04 6.49
CA PHE A 834 30.78 -0.12 7.88
C PHE A 834 31.88 -1.17 7.97
N GLN A 835 32.96 -0.79 8.64
CA GLN A 835 33.99 -1.73 9.08
C GLN A 835 33.60 -2.20 10.48
N VAL A 836 33.41 -3.52 10.63
CA VAL A 836 32.95 -4.15 11.88
C VAL A 836 33.93 -5.24 12.28
N HIS A 837 34.51 -5.12 13.47
CA HIS A 837 35.28 -6.17 14.11
C HIS A 837 34.34 -7.05 14.96
N GLY A 838 34.38 -8.36 14.75
CA GLY A 838 33.60 -9.27 15.58
C GLY A 838 33.96 -10.74 15.44
N LYS A 839 33.63 -11.51 16.48
CA LYS A 839 33.75 -12.96 16.56
C LYS A 839 32.62 -13.63 15.79
N LEU A 840 32.96 -14.50 14.84
CA LEU A 840 32.01 -15.37 14.17
C LEU A 840 31.57 -16.44 15.15
N ILE A 841 30.30 -16.47 15.53
CA ILE A 841 29.77 -17.39 16.55
C ILE A 841 28.88 -18.48 15.97
N GLY A 842 28.45 -18.34 14.71
CA GLY A 842 27.60 -19.33 14.06
C GLY A 842 27.43 -19.03 12.57
N VAL A 843 27.03 -20.07 11.85
CA VAL A 843 26.78 -20.04 10.42
C VAL A 843 25.44 -20.72 10.15
N GLU A 844 24.51 -19.99 9.56
CA GLU A 844 23.21 -20.49 9.11
C GLU A 844 23.21 -20.58 7.59
N TYR A 845 22.68 -21.67 7.01
CA TYR A 845 22.57 -21.78 5.56
C TYR A 845 21.34 -22.57 5.13
N GLY A 846 20.75 -22.17 4.00
CA GLY A 846 19.64 -22.86 3.34
C GLY A 846 20.12 -23.57 2.09
N ILE A 847 19.81 -24.85 1.94
CA ILE A 847 20.09 -25.63 0.72
C ILE A 847 18.78 -25.78 -0.06
N GLY A 848 18.83 -25.58 -1.37
CA GLY A 848 17.75 -25.84 -2.30
C GLY A 848 18.19 -26.73 -3.46
N ASN A 849 17.24 -27.27 -4.20
CA ASN A 849 17.52 -27.99 -5.43
C ASN A 849 17.64 -27.01 -6.60
N ASP A 850 18.64 -27.19 -7.45
CA ASP A 850 18.77 -26.45 -8.71
C ASP A 850 17.59 -26.81 -9.62
N THR A 851 16.73 -25.83 -9.88
CA THR A 851 15.57 -25.98 -10.77
C THR A 851 15.97 -26.38 -12.20
N ARG A 852 17.20 -26.08 -12.64
CA ARG A 852 17.70 -26.42 -13.98
C ARG A 852 18.31 -27.81 -14.04
N ASN A 853 18.83 -28.30 -12.91
CA ASN A 853 19.53 -29.57 -12.81
C ASN A 853 19.00 -30.34 -11.59
N PRO A 854 17.84 -31.03 -11.71
CA PRO A 854 17.30 -31.84 -10.62
C PRO A 854 18.35 -32.87 -10.18
N GLY A 855 18.75 -32.81 -8.90
CA GLY A 855 19.84 -33.60 -8.32
C GLY A 855 21.07 -32.80 -7.90
N LYS A 856 21.22 -31.55 -8.37
CA LYS A 856 22.26 -30.63 -7.89
C LYS A 856 21.72 -29.79 -6.73
N THR A 857 22.31 -29.95 -5.54
CA THR A 857 22.04 -29.09 -4.39
C THR A 857 22.82 -27.78 -4.49
N MET A 858 22.16 -26.65 -4.26
CA MET A 858 22.77 -25.33 -4.24
C MET A 858 22.45 -24.62 -2.92
N ILE A 859 23.38 -23.80 -2.42
CA ILE A 859 23.11 -22.96 -1.27
C ILE A 859 22.28 -21.77 -1.77
N THR A 860 21.07 -21.61 -1.22
CA THR A 860 20.13 -20.53 -1.55
C THR A 860 20.20 -19.37 -0.56
N TYR A 861 20.77 -19.61 0.63
CA TYR A 861 20.90 -18.62 1.69
C TYR A 861 22.13 -18.96 2.54
N LEU A 862 22.92 -17.95 2.90
CA LEU A 862 24.05 -18.07 3.82
C LEU A 862 24.05 -16.86 4.75
N CYS A 863 24.11 -17.08 6.05
CA CYS A 863 24.17 -16.05 7.07
C CYS A 863 25.31 -16.31 8.06
N LEU A 864 26.14 -15.30 8.28
CA LEU A 864 27.21 -15.29 9.28
C LEU A 864 26.71 -14.54 10.52
N LEU A 865 26.74 -15.20 11.68
CA LEU A 865 26.35 -14.62 12.96
C LEU A 865 27.60 -14.09 13.67
N ILE A 866 27.67 -12.79 13.89
CA ILE A 866 28.85 -12.13 14.45
C ILE A 866 28.51 -11.35 15.71
N THR A 867 29.42 -11.31 16.68
CA THR A 867 29.30 -10.48 17.89
C THR A 867 30.61 -9.72 18.20
N VAL A 868 30.52 -8.55 18.83
CA VAL A 868 31.68 -7.64 19.07
C VAL A 868 32.57 -8.11 20.23
N ARG A 869 32.04 -8.89 21.16
CA ARG A 869 32.74 -9.17 22.43
C ARG A 869 33.85 -10.20 22.26
N ASP A 870 35.06 -9.85 22.70
CA ASP A 870 36.08 -10.81 23.11
C ASP A 870 35.57 -11.52 24.37
N HIS A 871 34.86 -12.64 24.19
CA HIS A 871 34.27 -13.46 25.25
C HIS A 871 35.29 -14.17 26.18
N ASN A 872 36.43 -13.54 26.46
CA ASN A 872 37.39 -14.03 27.44
C ASN A 872 36.99 -13.70 28.89
N GLU A 873 36.00 -12.83 29.09
CA GLU A 873 35.35 -12.60 30.39
C GLU A 873 34.12 -13.51 30.50
N GLU A 874 34.17 -14.46 31.44
CA GLU A 874 33.13 -15.39 31.90
C GLU A 874 31.96 -15.69 30.93
N LEU A 875 31.97 -16.92 30.41
CA LEU A 875 31.03 -17.55 29.48
C LEU A 875 29.54 -17.33 29.82
N GLU A 876 29.00 -16.17 29.47
CA GLU A 876 27.55 -16.00 29.31
C GLU A 876 27.12 -16.91 28.15
N THR A 877 26.46 -18.03 28.47
CA THR A 877 25.85 -18.95 27.49
C THR A 877 24.72 -18.31 26.70
N MET A 878 24.31 -17.10 27.07
CA MET A 878 23.20 -16.37 26.48
C MET A 878 23.69 -15.03 25.92
N ILE A 879 23.68 -14.90 24.60
CA ILE A 879 23.99 -13.67 23.88
C ILE A 879 22.69 -12.96 23.56
N GLU A 880 22.55 -11.71 23.96
CA GLU A 880 21.39 -10.90 23.57
C GLU A 880 21.36 -10.71 22.05
N ASN A 881 20.20 -10.94 21.42
CA ASN A 881 20.04 -10.92 19.96
C ASN A 881 20.44 -9.57 19.34
N ARG A 882 20.27 -8.45 20.06
CA ARG A 882 20.71 -7.12 19.60
C ARG A 882 22.23 -6.96 19.48
N LYS A 883 23.01 -7.80 20.17
CA LYS A 883 24.48 -7.86 20.10
C LYS A 883 24.96 -8.79 18.97
N LEU A 884 24.03 -9.40 18.25
CA LEU A 884 24.31 -10.21 17.07
C LEU A 884 24.11 -9.38 15.81
N LEU A 885 25.09 -9.45 14.92
CA LEU A 885 24.98 -8.95 13.56
C LEU A 885 24.83 -10.15 12.63
N ARG A 886 23.75 -10.17 11.85
CA ARG A 886 23.45 -11.18 10.84
C ARG A 886 23.93 -10.67 9.49
N ILE A 887 25.05 -11.18 8.98
CA ILE A 887 25.55 -10.86 7.64
C ILE A 887 24.98 -11.89 6.67
N GLU A 888 24.10 -11.47 5.78
CA GLU A 888 23.25 -12.32 4.95
C GLU A 888 23.57 -12.24 3.47
N MET A 889 23.49 -13.40 2.81
CA MET A 889 23.73 -13.60 1.40
C MET A 889 22.63 -14.50 0.82
N PHE A 890 21.94 -14.03 -0.22
CA PHE A 890 20.80 -14.74 -0.83
C PHE A 890 21.02 -15.18 -2.28
N LYS A 891 21.96 -14.55 -3.00
CA LYS A 891 22.24 -14.90 -4.40
C LYS A 891 23.24 -16.03 -4.52
N GLU A 892 22.97 -16.95 -5.43
CA GLU A 892 23.90 -18.03 -5.77
C GLU A 892 25.25 -17.46 -6.22
N GLU A 893 25.28 -16.41 -7.06
CA GLU A 893 26.53 -15.82 -7.55
C GLU A 893 27.34 -15.20 -6.40
N THR A 894 26.65 -14.55 -5.48
CA THR A 894 27.24 -13.96 -4.28
C THR A 894 27.81 -15.03 -3.34
N ILE A 895 27.04 -16.08 -3.10
CA ILE A 895 27.46 -17.17 -2.21
C ILE A 895 28.64 -17.91 -2.84
N ASN A 896 28.60 -18.15 -4.16
CA ASN A 896 29.71 -18.75 -4.89
C ASN A 896 30.95 -17.86 -4.86
N TYR A 897 30.79 -16.54 -5.00
CA TYR A 897 31.89 -15.59 -4.84
C TYR A 897 32.48 -15.64 -3.43
N PHE A 898 31.64 -15.58 -2.38
CA PHE A 898 32.08 -15.69 -0.99
C PHE A 898 32.84 -17.01 -0.74
N LEU A 899 32.31 -18.13 -1.22
CA LEU A 899 32.94 -19.45 -1.08
C LEU A 899 34.13 -19.67 -2.04
N ASN A 900 34.46 -18.69 -2.88
CA ASN A 900 35.48 -18.80 -3.93
C ASN A 900 35.28 -20.01 -4.86
N LYS A 901 34.03 -20.34 -5.18
CA LYS A 901 33.68 -21.34 -6.18
C LYS A 901 33.79 -20.73 -7.57
N SER A 902 34.92 -20.93 -8.24
CA SER A 902 35.05 -20.56 -9.65
C SER A 902 34.02 -21.35 -10.48
N ALA A 903 33.40 -20.69 -11.46
CA ALA A 903 32.42 -21.32 -12.37
C ALA A 903 33.00 -22.51 -13.18
N TYR A 904 34.31 -22.74 -13.11
CA TYR A 904 35.05 -23.74 -13.89
C TYR A 904 35.38 -25.04 -13.14
N ASN A 905 35.32 -25.09 -11.80
CA ASN A 905 35.62 -26.30 -11.03
C ASN A 905 34.36 -27.14 -10.79
N ASN A 906 33.87 -27.79 -11.85
CA ASN A 906 32.56 -28.41 -11.91
C ASN A 906 32.43 -29.80 -11.24
N TYR A 907 33.48 -30.41 -10.68
CA TYR A 907 33.44 -31.87 -10.46
C TYR A 907 33.80 -32.46 -9.08
N ASP A 908 34.38 -31.77 -8.09
CA ASP A 908 34.85 -32.50 -6.89
C ASP A 908 34.66 -31.86 -5.50
N ASN A 909 34.22 -30.60 -5.40
CA ASN A 909 33.94 -30.01 -4.09
C ASN A 909 32.43 -29.96 -3.86
N THR A 910 31.90 -30.97 -3.18
CA THR A 910 30.51 -30.96 -2.70
C THR A 910 30.28 -29.71 -1.84
N VAL A 911 29.06 -29.21 -1.84
CA VAL A 911 28.62 -28.06 -1.03
C VAL A 911 29.03 -28.24 0.44
N ASP A 912 28.93 -29.48 0.94
CA ASP A 912 29.25 -29.86 2.32
C ASP A 912 30.69 -29.54 2.72
N VAL A 913 31.69 -29.86 1.88
CA VAL A 913 33.12 -29.61 2.19
C VAL A 913 33.40 -28.11 2.38
N SER A 914 32.70 -27.24 1.65
CA SER A 914 32.86 -25.80 1.80
C SER A 914 32.22 -25.27 3.09
N LEU A 915 31.09 -25.86 3.49
CA LEU A 915 30.38 -25.50 4.72
C LEU A 915 31.11 -26.00 5.97
N ASP A 916 31.66 -27.21 5.94
CA ASP A 916 32.51 -27.74 7.02
C ASP A 916 33.75 -26.85 7.23
N ARG A 917 34.37 -26.39 6.14
CA ARG A 917 35.47 -25.42 6.22
C ARG A 917 35.03 -24.09 6.81
N LEU A 918 33.81 -23.64 6.48
CA LEU A 918 33.27 -22.40 7.01
C LEU A 918 33.00 -22.50 8.53
N GLN A 919 32.52 -23.65 8.99
CA GLN A 919 32.33 -23.94 10.41
C GLN A 919 33.64 -23.91 11.21
N ASN A 920 34.78 -24.27 10.61
CA ASN A 920 36.09 -24.16 11.26
C ASN A 920 36.53 -22.73 11.59
N PHE A 921 35.85 -21.71 11.05
CA PHE A 921 36.09 -20.31 11.43
C PHE A 921 35.22 -19.85 12.60
N VAL A 922 34.24 -20.65 13.04
CA VAL A 922 33.42 -20.32 14.21
C VAL A 922 34.32 -20.30 15.44
N GLY A 923 34.17 -19.25 16.25
CA GLY A 923 35.04 -18.96 17.38
C GLY A 923 36.16 -17.97 17.07
N GLU A 924 36.39 -17.63 15.80
CA GLU A 924 37.44 -16.69 15.40
C GLU A 924 36.90 -15.28 15.19
N THR A 925 37.72 -14.28 15.49
CA THR A 925 37.39 -12.86 15.21
C THR A 925 37.72 -12.52 13.77
N PHE A 926 36.96 -11.66 13.11
CA PHE A 926 37.28 -11.13 11.79
C PHE A 926 36.94 -9.65 11.71
N GLN A 927 37.55 -9.00 10.73
CA GLN A 927 37.18 -7.67 10.31
C GLN A 927 36.31 -7.79 9.06
N PHE A 928 35.04 -7.44 9.18
CA PHE A 928 34.07 -7.46 8.09
C PHE A 928 33.86 -6.06 7.53
N MET A 929 33.74 -5.96 6.20
CA MET A 929 33.19 -4.79 5.54
C MET A 929 31.74 -5.10 5.18
N VAL A 930 30.80 -4.32 5.72
CA VAL A 930 29.36 -4.56 5.54
C VAL A 930 28.64 -3.32 5.03
N THR A 931 27.54 -3.56 4.32
CA THR A 931 26.61 -2.53 3.88
C THR A 931 25.18 -3.01 4.12
N LYS A 932 24.27 -2.06 4.35
CA LYS A 932 22.84 -2.38 4.46
C LYS A 932 22.24 -2.37 3.06
N ALA A 933 21.68 -3.50 2.62
CA ALA A 933 21.10 -3.66 1.29
C ALA A 933 19.61 -4.05 1.39
N PRO A 934 18.75 -3.52 0.50
CA PRO A 934 17.34 -3.93 0.44
C PRO A 934 17.20 -5.31 -0.20
N PHE A 935 16.67 -6.27 0.54
CA PHE A 935 16.29 -7.59 0.08
C PHE A 935 14.81 -7.56 -0.29
N GLN A 936 14.52 -7.59 -1.58
CA GLN A 936 13.15 -7.46 -2.05
C GLN A 936 12.39 -8.77 -1.82
N LEU A 937 11.52 -8.78 -0.81
CA LEU A 937 10.50 -9.80 -0.61
C LEU A 937 9.40 -9.55 -1.66
N GLN A 938 9.40 -10.34 -2.73
CA GLN A 938 8.34 -10.27 -3.73
C GLN A 938 7.06 -10.92 -3.21
N LEU A 939 6.10 -10.10 -2.80
CA LEU A 939 4.73 -10.51 -2.60
C LEU A 939 3.98 -10.29 -3.93
N ARG A 940 2.97 -11.12 -4.23
CA ARG A 940 2.30 -11.12 -5.54
C ARG A 940 1.84 -9.74 -6.04
N SER A 941 1.46 -8.84 -5.13
CA SER A 941 0.94 -7.50 -5.46
C SER A 941 1.84 -6.36 -4.98
N ARG A 942 2.87 -6.61 -4.18
CA ARG A 942 3.72 -5.59 -3.56
C ARG A 942 5.13 -6.11 -3.37
N SER A 943 6.12 -5.26 -3.64
CA SER A 943 7.47 -5.51 -3.15
C SER A 943 7.65 -4.88 -1.78
N ILE A 944 8.14 -5.66 -0.83
CA ILE A 944 8.60 -5.13 0.46
C ILE A 944 10.10 -5.33 0.51
N ASN A 945 10.83 -4.29 0.90
CA ASN A 945 12.28 -4.37 1.01
C ASN A 945 12.63 -4.70 2.46
N LEU A 946 13.22 -5.85 2.73
CA LEU A 946 13.85 -6.14 4.01
C LEU A 946 15.28 -5.63 3.99
N LEU A 947 15.63 -4.66 4.84
CA LEU A 947 17.01 -4.16 4.92
C LEU A 947 17.89 -5.11 5.73
N VAL A 948 18.76 -5.83 5.02
CA VAL A 948 19.68 -6.83 5.58
C VAL A 948 21.12 -6.33 5.51
N TRP A 949 21.99 -6.85 6.37
CA TRP A 949 23.43 -6.58 6.29
C TRP A 949 24.07 -7.54 5.31
N CYS A 950 24.76 -7.02 4.31
CA CYS A 950 25.48 -7.82 3.33
C CYS A 950 27.00 -7.57 3.43
N PRO A 951 27.84 -8.58 3.19
CA PRO A 951 29.28 -8.38 3.09
C PRO A 951 29.63 -7.64 1.80
N VAL A 952 30.71 -6.87 1.81
CA VAL A 952 31.25 -6.16 0.64
C VAL A 952 32.69 -6.59 0.44
N GLU A 953 32.99 -7.18 -0.72
CA GLU A 953 34.32 -7.76 -1.03
C GLU A 953 34.86 -8.58 0.13
N PHE A 954 34.07 -9.56 0.58
CA PHE A 954 34.47 -10.46 1.64
C PHE A 954 34.37 -11.89 1.14
N THR A 955 35.47 -12.64 1.23
CA THR A 955 35.55 -14.04 0.78
C THR A 955 36.11 -14.96 1.85
N MET A 956 35.86 -16.26 1.69
CA MET A 956 36.42 -17.29 2.58
C MET A 956 37.96 -17.33 2.52
N GLU A 957 38.57 -16.97 1.40
CA GLU A 957 40.04 -16.85 1.33
C GLU A 957 40.55 -15.66 2.16
N GLU A 958 39.85 -14.53 2.15
CA GLU A 958 40.21 -13.40 3.01
C GLU A 958 40.07 -13.74 4.49
N MET A 959 39.06 -14.54 4.89
CA MET A 959 38.98 -15.07 6.25
C MET A 959 40.25 -15.87 6.61
N LYS A 960 40.71 -16.75 5.72
CA LYS A 960 41.98 -17.49 5.93
C LYS A 960 43.17 -16.55 6.02
N SER A 961 43.26 -15.56 5.14
CA SER A 961 44.34 -14.56 5.14
C SER A 961 44.37 -13.77 6.45
N GLN A 962 43.22 -13.35 6.98
CA GLN A 962 43.14 -12.67 8.26
C GLN A 962 43.60 -13.55 9.43
N LEU A 963 43.20 -14.84 9.45
CA LEU A 963 43.69 -15.78 10.46
C LEU A 963 45.20 -16.01 10.37
N TRP A 964 45.72 -16.16 9.16
CA TRP A 964 47.14 -16.39 8.97
C TRP A 964 47.96 -15.17 9.40
N ALA A 965 47.55 -13.95 9.00
CA ALA A 965 48.21 -12.72 9.41
C ALA A 965 48.29 -12.60 10.95
N ARG A 966 47.24 -12.98 11.68
CA ARG A 966 47.28 -12.99 13.16
C ARG A 966 48.21 -14.05 13.74
N LYS A 967 48.24 -15.24 13.15
CA LYS A 967 49.17 -16.30 13.57
C LYS A 967 50.62 -15.87 13.36
N GLU A 968 50.93 -15.09 12.33
CA GLU A 968 52.28 -14.54 12.12
C GLU A 968 52.62 -13.45 13.14
N VAL A 969 51.72 -12.49 13.37
CA VAL A 969 51.93 -11.44 14.40
C VAL A 969 52.14 -12.05 15.79
N SER A 970 51.46 -13.15 16.12
CA SER A 970 51.64 -13.87 17.39
C SER A 970 52.99 -14.60 17.53
N LYS A 971 53.64 -14.93 16.40
CA LYS A 971 54.97 -15.57 16.40
C LYS A 971 56.09 -14.54 16.63
N ASP A 972 55.93 -13.34 16.08
CA ASP A 972 56.93 -12.25 16.20
C ASP A 972 56.85 -11.50 17.54
N THR A 973 55.75 -11.64 18.28
CA THR A 973 55.57 -11.05 19.62
C THR A 973 56.01 -11.94 20.77
N LYS A 974 56.59 -13.13 20.50
CA LYS A 974 57.37 -13.82 21.53
C LYS A 974 58.64 -13.00 21.79
N PRO A 975 58.83 -12.40 22.98
CA PRO A 975 60.07 -11.69 23.28
C PRO A 975 61.24 -12.67 23.06
N PRO A 976 62.36 -12.22 22.46
CA PRO A 976 63.52 -13.09 22.30
C PRO A 976 63.87 -13.63 23.68
N SER A 977 63.80 -14.95 23.83
CA SER A 977 64.26 -15.61 25.05
C SER A 977 65.70 -15.16 25.28
N LEU A 978 65.92 -14.35 26.31
CA LEU A 978 67.26 -14.00 26.79
C LEU A 978 68.05 -15.31 26.92
N PRO A 979 69.28 -15.39 26.38
CA PRO A 979 70.13 -16.55 26.56
C PRO A 979 70.32 -16.83 28.06
N GLN A 980 70.06 -18.06 28.49
CA GLN A 980 70.17 -18.52 29.88
C GLN A 980 71.61 -18.53 30.46
N ASP A 981 72.58 -17.88 29.80
CA ASP A 981 74.01 -17.97 30.16
C ASP A 981 74.59 -16.69 30.81
N PHE A 982 73.76 -15.77 31.31
CA PHE A 982 74.23 -14.50 31.94
C PHE A 982 73.73 -14.25 33.36
N GLU A 983 73.51 -15.32 34.14
CA GLU A 983 73.32 -15.22 35.61
C GLU A 983 74.43 -15.95 36.37
N GLN A 984 75.68 -15.52 36.18
CA GLN A 984 76.71 -15.64 37.22
C GLN A 984 77.60 -14.39 37.20
N GLN A 985 77.85 -13.88 38.41
CA GLN A 985 78.72 -12.75 38.77
C GLN A 985 78.06 -11.37 38.69
N PHE A 986 77.47 -10.94 39.82
CA PHE A 986 77.97 -9.80 40.60
C PHE A 986 77.19 -9.70 41.92
N ILE A 987 77.86 -10.07 43.01
CA ILE A 987 77.52 -9.68 44.40
C ILE A 987 78.22 -8.34 44.64
N PRO A 988 77.56 -7.30 45.18
CA PRO A 988 77.93 -6.80 46.52
C PRO A 988 76.73 -6.16 47.28
N PRO A 989 76.89 -5.62 48.50
CA PRO A 989 76.69 -6.34 49.75
C PRO A 989 75.54 -5.79 50.60
N GLN A 990 75.14 -6.57 51.60
CA GLN A 990 74.21 -6.20 52.66
C GLN A 990 74.64 -4.96 53.45
N SER A 991 73.70 -4.09 53.80
CA SER A 991 73.78 -3.24 54.99
C SER A 991 72.45 -2.56 55.34
N SER A 992 71.88 -3.02 56.48
CA SER A 992 71.09 -2.31 57.51
C SER A 992 69.85 -1.46 57.16
N ALA A 993 68.73 -1.89 57.74
CA ALA A 993 67.54 -1.09 58.05
C ALA A 993 67.87 0.05 59.05
N PRO A 994 67.06 1.12 59.12
CA PRO A 994 65.96 1.11 60.10
C PRO A 994 64.65 1.83 59.71
N ASP A 995 63.57 1.31 60.30
CA ASP A 995 62.29 1.84 60.77
C ASP A 995 61.43 2.90 60.01
N PRO A 996 60.08 2.75 60.07
CA PRO A 996 59.14 3.61 59.37
C PRO A 996 58.68 4.81 60.22
N VAL A 997 58.57 5.99 59.59
CA VAL A 997 57.90 7.16 60.16
C VAL A 997 56.79 7.63 59.24
N SER A 998 55.69 7.95 59.90
CA SER A 998 54.32 8.22 59.45
C SER A 998 54.02 9.67 59.00
N TYR A 999 52.94 9.78 58.20
CA TYR A 999 52.05 10.95 57.94
C TYR A 999 52.50 12.06 56.96
N PRO A 1000 51.57 12.89 56.43
CA PRO A 1000 50.19 12.64 55.97
C PRO A 1000 49.86 13.28 54.60
N SER A 1001 48.67 12.91 54.13
CA SER A 1001 47.86 13.54 53.07
C SER A 1001 47.71 15.06 53.18
N ASN A 1002 47.80 15.75 52.03
CA ASN A 1002 46.93 16.86 51.62
C ASN A 1002 47.42 17.37 50.25
N TYR A 1003 46.53 17.47 49.25
CA TYR A 1003 46.41 18.62 48.35
C TYR A 1003 45.29 18.37 47.30
N ASP A 1004 44.31 19.27 47.30
CA ASP A 1004 43.26 19.44 46.31
C ASP A 1004 43.80 19.77 44.91
N PRO A 1005 43.11 19.41 43.81
CA PRO A 1005 43.43 19.94 42.48
C PRO A 1005 42.57 21.18 42.17
N VAL A 1006 43.23 22.31 41.95
CA VAL A 1006 42.64 23.55 41.44
C VAL A 1006 43.12 23.80 40.01
N THR A 1007 42.14 24.06 39.15
CA THR A 1007 42.15 24.80 37.86
C THR A 1007 42.89 24.25 36.64
N ASN A 1008 42.04 23.82 35.70
CA ASN A 1008 42.06 24.08 34.26
C ASN A 1008 42.99 25.24 33.80
N VAL A 1009 43.92 24.91 32.91
CA VAL A 1009 44.54 25.86 31.98
C VAL A 1009 44.24 25.38 30.55
N LYS A 1010 43.55 26.25 29.80
CA LYS A 1010 43.42 26.18 28.35
C LYS A 1010 44.77 26.48 27.70
N VAL A 1011 45.11 25.72 26.66
CA VAL A 1011 46.10 26.14 25.66
C VAL A 1011 45.47 25.93 24.29
N GLU A 1012 45.21 27.03 23.61
CA GLU A 1012 44.93 27.12 22.18
C GLU A 1012 46.26 27.23 21.41
N ASP A 1013 46.22 26.66 20.20
CA ASP A 1013 46.99 26.92 18.98
C ASP A 1013 48.52 26.78 18.97
N ILE A 1014 49.00 25.90 18.05
CA ILE A 1014 49.98 26.21 17.01
C ILE A 1014 49.96 25.08 15.95
N ASP A 1015 49.92 25.52 14.69
CA ASP A 1015 50.04 24.77 13.44
C ASP A 1015 51.28 23.86 13.36
N ASN A 1016 51.15 22.72 12.66
CA ASN A 1016 51.94 22.53 11.44
C ASN A 1016 51.52 21.29 10.62
N ALA A 1017 51.48 21.55 9.32
CA ALA A 1017 51.38 20.60 8.23
C ALA A 1017 52.58 19.65 8.16
N VAL A 1018 52.49 18.71 7.20
CA VAL A 1018 53.51 17.75 6.73
C VAL A 1018 53.48 16.38 7.43
N VAL A 1019 52.59 15.49 6.97
CA VAL A 1019 52.93 14.10 6.55
C VAL A 1019 51.91 13.68 5.49
N GLU A 1020 52.13 14.12 4.25
CA GLU A 1020 51.48 13.57 3.07
C GLU A 1020 52.59 12.98 2.20
N SER A 1021 53.02 11.76 2.51
CA SER A 1021 53.82 10.87 1.65
C SER A 1021 54.15 9.60 2.42
N VAL A 1022 54.04 8.46 1.74
CA VAL A 1022 54.31 7.08 2.19
C VAL A 1022 53.08 6.29 2.66
N SER A 1023 52.16 6.01 1.73
CA SER A 1023 51.42 4.73 1.71
C SER A 1023 50.81 4.44 0.33
N LEU A 1024 51.59 4.65 -0.74
CA LEU A 1024 51.20 4.39 -2.12
C LEU A 1024 52.28 3.54 -2.80
N VAL A 1025 52.54 2.36 -2.22
CA VAL A 1025 53.15 1.20 -2.87
C VAL A 1025 52.54 -0.01 -2.17
N TRP A 1026 52.06 -0.99 -2.96
CA TRP A 1026 51.21 -2.14 -2.60
C TRP A 1026 49.70 -1.92 -2.80
N ARG A 1027 49.32 -1.67 -4.05
CA ARG A 1027 48.24 -2.39 -4.75
C ARG A 1027 48.63 -2.57 -6.21
#